data_AF-D6WDS4-F1
#
_entry.id   AF-D6WDS4-F1
#
_cell.length_a   1.000
_cell.length_b   1.000
_cell.length_c   1.000
_cell.angle_alpha   90.00
_cell.angle_beta   90.00
_cell.angle_gamma   90.00
#
_symmetry.space_group_name_H-M   'P 1'
#
loop_
_entity.id
_entity.type
_entity.pdbx_description
1 polymer ?
#
loop_
_entity_poly.entity_id
_entity_poly.type
_entity_poly.pdbx_seq_one_letter_code
_entity_poly.pdbx_strand_id
1 'polypeptide(L)'
;MVVTTKNITEQEFDMDIRPLAAYSTVICALLIFFLLIFSNFYYVLFLSLLASLVYTVSSWKGEVVTDLQISQVFYGAGVSTEVIYFASIYVCYGTTRNFPKLTCAIRAVPLCTKIVSAVVACVLTEVAHLNYEEVAFISLPTCVHAFFLLMHLPPMFELEEPPSSLRAKISWFKSRFIETFANKHILKWSLWSGFALCGYVRISGLMESLWEQTQQQNKEPFLNIAGIDGISAFFALIGVLLARNSTGSAKFGNALLCITSILECVILIALSNVENVWSYAICDILLEIVYQLVMASVNVMIAQSVEQSGSFALVFGFIGVIFAISNLVFVCVFNSRSINLKLGQQLMILAGFHVANGALCKIAFETICTKTNMSVLTEFFIALVALILLPFYFYYTKIRRIENFFKHFPSPAGVPILGVAPEFKTTSSVLDNFHKYAKAHGTMVHLKFGPFKHALLCTDTKFLEFLLSSNKLLKKSVNLRFLEPWIGTGLVTADGGPKWKTHRKLITPAFHFKILEQFVDIFESGGDILVKKLSEVSGSKSCDIYPYITKCTLDIICETAMGTKVDVQNTENSAYFESIKEMCRIFTVRTVGAFLSNDFIFRFSKDYKIQTKAVKVLHNHSNEVIVNKRKELKEKNNENTSDIDELGRKKKKVFLDLILSATTDGQSLSPEEIREEVDTFMFGGHDTTGTATSFILYCIANNKEAQEKILEEQKQLFGDERSPKVTYSTLQEMKYLENAIKEGLRLYSPVPIYGRLIDQDTEYNGTMIPKGVGVIIFAHGIHMNPKYYPNPEKFDPSRFENTTGKDPFTFIPFSAGPRNCIGQKYAMLEIKSLVSKVVRNFELFPASPTHEMHLAPETVLKSLNGVKIGLKMR
;
A
#
# COMPACT_ATOMS: atom_id res chain seq x y z
N MET A 1 29.17 -10.04 -19.93
CA MET A 1 29.08 -8.54 -19.86
C MET A 1 29.11 -8.05 -18.41
N VAL A 2 30.29 -7.66 -17.91
CA VAL A 2 30.61 -6.44 -17.12
C VAL A 2 32.07 -6.57 -16.61
N VAL A 3 33.03 -5.92 -17.27
CA VAL A 3 34.32 -5.58 -16.64
C VAL A 3 34.21 -4.17 -16.08
N THR A 4 34.30 -4.11 -14.76
CA THR A 4 34.88 -3.06 -13.94
C THR A 4 35.51 -1.85 -14.66
N THR A 5 34.82 -0.71 -14.58
CA THR A 5 35.50 0.56 -14.35
C THR A 5 34.95 1.22 -13.10
N LYS A 6 35.71 0.98 -12.02
CA LYS A 6 35.77 1.70 -10.72
C LYS A 6 34.59 1.47 -9.75
N ASN A 7 34.95 0.89 -8.59
CA ASN A 7 34.24 0.90 -7.30
C ASN A 7 33.35 -0.29 -6.90
N ILE A 8 33.37 -1.44 -7.58
CA ILE A 8 32.59 -2.62 -7.15
C ILE A 8 33.53 -3.77 -6.83
N THR A 9 33.45 -4.27 -5.60
CA THR A 9 34.20 -5.44 -5.16
C THR A 9 33.59 -6.72 -5.75
N GLU A 10 34.43 -7.74 -5.97
CA GLU A 10 34.00 -9.07 -6.42
C GLU A 10 32.87 -9.64 -5.53
N GLN A 11 32.93 -9.34 -4.23
CA GLN A 11 31.92 -9.73 -3.26
C GLN A 11 30.57 -9.03 -3.47
N GLU A 12 30.54 -7.73 -3.77
CA GLU A 12 29.31 -6.98 -4.08
C GLU A 12 28.68 -7.47 -5.39
N PHE A 13 29.51 -7.80 -6.39
CA PHE A 13 29.01 -8.36 -7.64
C PHE A 13 28.32 -9.72 -7.44
N ASP A 14 28.97 -10.63 -6.71
CA ASP A 14 28.46 -11.98 -6.47
C ASP A 14 27.26 -12.03 -5.52
N MET A 15 27.20 -11.14 -4.52
CA MET A 15 26.12 -11.13 -3.54
C MET A 15 24.91 -10.31 -3.98
N ASP A 16 25.13 -9.15 -4.62
CA ASP A 16 24.08 -8.15 -4.79
C ASP A 16 23.63 -7.99 -6.25
N ILE A 17 24.47 -8.33 -7.24
CA ILE A 17 24.18 -8.11 -8.67
C ILE A 17 23.82 -9.42 -9.37
N ARG A 18 24.66 -10.46 -9.24
CA ARG A 18 24.53 -11.75 -9.96
C ARG A 18 23.23 -12.51 -9.65
N PRO A 19 22.72 -12.59 -8.40
CA PRO A 19 21.45 -13.28 -8.13
C PRO A 19 20.24 -12.57 -8.75
N LEU A 20 20.30 -11.24 -8.87
CA LEU A 20 19.20 -10.43 -9.37
C LEU A 20 18.92 -10.68 -10.87
N ALA A 21 19.94 -10.96 -11.67
CA ALA A 21 19.80 -11.38 -13.07
C ALA A 21 19.03 -12.71 -13.19
N ALA A 22 19.35 -13.67 -12.32
CA ALA A 22 18.70 -14.97 -12.29
C ALA A 22 17.23 -14.88 -11.83
N TYR A 23 16.96 -14.14 -10.75
CA TYR A 23 15.60 -13.97 -10.23
C TYR A 23 14.71 -13.11 -11.13
N SER A 24 15.27 -12.05 -11.74
CA SER A 24 14.52 -11.17 -12.64
C SER A 24 14.06 -11.89 -13.90
N THR A 25 14.87 -12.78 -14.47
CA THR A 25 14.48 -13.60 -15.62
C THR A 25 13.28 -14.49 -15.28
N VAL A 26 13.24 -15.09 -14.08
CA VAL A 26 12.11 -15.93 -13.62
C VAL A 26 10.84 -15.10 -13.41
N ILE A 27 10.96 -13.96 -12.73
CA ILE A 27 9.83 -13.09 -12.40
C ILE A 27 9.26 -12.44 -13.67
N CYS A 28 10.13 -11.95 -14.57
CA CYS A 28 9.71 -11.30 -15.81
C CYS A 28 9.11 -12.30 -16.81
N ALA A 29 9.66 -13.50 -16.94
CA ALA A 29 9.10 -14.54 -17.81
C ALA A 29 7.65 -14.88 -17.42
N LEU A 30 7.36 -15.03 -16.12
CA LEU A 30 6.00 -15.27 -15.65
C LEU A 30 5.08 -14.07 -15.94
N LEU A 31 5.53 -12.84 -15.64
CA LEU A 31 4.75 -11.62 -15.84
C LEU A 31 4.43 -11.35 -17.32
N ILE A 32 5.42 -11.44 -18.20
CA ILE A 32 5.27 -11.21 -19.65
C ILE A 32 4.43 -12.32 -20.27
N PHE A 33 4.54 -13.56 -19.77
CA PHE A 33 3.70 -14.68 -20.19
C PHE A 33 2.22 -14.43 -19.85
N PHE A 34 1.94 -13.91 -18.64
CA PHE A 34 0.60 -13.47 -18.28
C PHE A 34 0.13 -12.29 -19.13
N LEU A 35 0.96 -11.27 -19.36
CA LEU A 35 0.60 -10.12 -20.19
C LEU A 35 0.18 -10.52 -21.62
N LEU A 36 0.76 -11.57 -22.18
CA LEU A 36 0.38 -12.10 -23.49
C LEU A 36 -0.96 -12.83 -23.53
N ILE A 37 -1.35 -13.47 -22.43
CA ILE A 37 -2.72 -14.02 -22.28
C ILE A 37 -3.76 -12.88 -22.33
N PHE A 38 -3.35 -11.66 -21.93
CA PHE A 38 -4.23 -10.52 -21.72
C PHE A 38 -4.12 -9.38 -22.76
N SER A 39 -3.13 -9.35 -23.66
CA SER A 39 -2.87 -8.20 -24.57
C SER A 39 -2.41 -8.56 -25.98
N ASN A 40 -2.51 -7.61 -26.92
CA ASN A 40 -2.05 -7.77 -28.32
C ASN A 40 -0.52 -7.79 -28.45
N PHE A 41 -0.03 -8.53 -29.45
CA PHE A 41 1.38 -8.79 -29.76
C PHE A 41 2.30 -7.55 -29.80
N TYR A 42 1.78 -6.39 -30.23
CA TYR A 42 2.55 -5.14 -30.35
C TYR A 42 3.09 -4.59 -29.01
N TYR A 43 2.42 -4.86 -27.89
CA TYR A 43 2.85 -4.38 -26.58
C TYR A 43 4.08 -5.13 -26.04
N VAL A 44 4.25 -6.39 -26.44
CA VAL A 44 5.37 -7.25 -26.03
C VAL A 44 6.66 -6.80 -26.73
N LEU A 45 6.57 -6.52 -28.03
CA LEU A 45 7.67 -5.93 -28.82
C LEU A 45 8.13 -4.57 -28.23
N PHE A 46 7.17 -3.73 -27.86
CA PHE A 46 7.46 -2.43 -27.24
C PHE A 46 8.15 -2.58 -25.87
N LEU A 47 7.71 -3.54 -25.05
CA LEU A 47 8.35 -3.85 -23.76
C LEU A 47 9.78 -4.39 -23.92
N SER A 48 10.03 -5.22 -24.95
CA SER A 48 11.38 -5.68 -25.29
C SER A 48 12.31 -4.52 -25.63
N LEU A 49 11.84 -3.60 -26.48
CA LEU A 49 12.59 -2.43 -26.92
C LEU A 49 12.87 -1.49 -25.74
N LEU A 50 11.87 -1.26 -24.88
CA LEU A 50 12.02 -0.44 -23.68
C LEU A 50 13.02 -1.07 -22.71
N ALA A 51 12.96 -2.40 -22.52
CA ALA A 51 13.90 -3.11 -21.66
C ALA A 51 15.33 -3.06 -22.19
N SER A 52 15.54 -3.28 -23.49
CA SER A 52 16.86 -3.14 -24.12
C SER A 52 17.38 -1.70 -24.08
N LEU A 53 16.52 -0.70 -24.28
CA LEU A 53 16.90 0.71 -24.21
C LEU A 53 17.31 1.10 -22.78
N VAL A 54 16.53 0.70 -21.78
CA VAL A 54 16.84 0.98 -20.37
C VAL A 54 18.10 0.22 -19.95
N TYR A 55 18.30 -1.02 -20.39
CA TYR A 55 19.54 -1.77 -20.17
C TYR A 55 20.77 -1.01 -20.70
N THR A 56 20.73 -0.56 -21.95
CA THR A 56 21.83 0.18 -22.58
C THR A 56 22.09 1.52 -21.87
N VAL A 57 21.03 2.27 -21.51
CA VAL A 57 21.15 3.57 -20.82
C VAL A 57 21.59 3.43 -19.36
N SER A 58 21.15 2.39 -18.65
CA SER A 58 21.58 2.11 -17.28
C SER A 58 23.01 1.61 -17.21
N SER A 59 23.44 0.81 -18.19
CA SER A 59 24.82 0.35 -18.31
C SER A 59 25.80 1.49 -18.63
N TRP A 60 25.31 2.59 -19.22
CA TRP A 60 26.09 3.81 -19.50
C TRP A 60 26.42 4.64 -18.26
N LYS A 61 25.62 4.57 -17.19
CA LYS A 61 25.83 5.34 -15.94
C LYS A 61 26.57 4.58 -14.83
N GLY A 62 27.03 3.36 -15.11
CA GLY A 62 27.33 2.30 -14.14
C GLY A 62 28.51 2.50 -13.18
N GLU A 63 28.59 3.64 -12.48
CA GLU A 63 29.54 3.89 -11.39
C GLU A 63 29.02 3.37 -10.02
N VAL A 64 27.76 2.93 -9.92
CA VAL A 64 27.10 2.52 -8.66
C VAL A 64 26.42 1.16 -8.80
N VAL A 65 26.58 0.27 -7.80
CA VAL A 65 25.98 -1.09 -7.71
C VAL A 65 24.48 -1.12 -8.08
N THR A 66 23.73 -0.08 -7.70
CA THR A 66 22.29 0.03 -7.98
C THR A 66 21.97 0.14 -9.47
N ASP A 67 22.79 0.83 -10.27
CA ASP A 67 22.54 1.00 -11.70
C ASP A 67 22.77 -0.31 -12.46
N LEU A 68 23.75 -1.12 -12.02
CA LEU A 68 23.98 -2.46 -12.53
C LEU A 68 22.87 -3.44 -12.12
N GLN A 69 22.34 -3.34 -10.90
CA GLN A 69 21.18 -4.11 -10.48
C GLN A 69 19.95 -3.82 -11.35
N ILE A 70 19.69 -2.54 -11.64
CA ILE A 70 18.61 -2.12 -12.55
C ILE A 70 18.84 -2.70 -13.94
N SER A 71 20.06 -2.58 -14.46
CA SER A 71 20.46 -3.14 -15.75
C SER A 71 20.16 -4.64 -15.82
N GLN A 72 20.57 -5.43 -14.83
CA GLN A 72 20.30 -6.88 -14.78
C GLN A 72 18.81 -7.24 -14.77
N VAL A 73 17.96 -6.44 -14.13
CA VAL A 73 16.50 -6.64 -14.15
C VAL A 73 15.92 -6.45 -15.56
N PHE A 74 16.36 -5.41 -16.27
CA PHE A 74 15.89 -5.14 -17.62
C PHE A 74 16.47 -6.11 -18.67
N TYR A 75 17.70 -6.60 -18.47
CA TYR A 75 18.25 -7.71 -19.25
C TYR A 75 17.38 -8.97 -19.11
N GLY A 76 17.03 -9.35 -17.87
CA GLY A 76 16.12 -10.47 -17.61
C GLY A 76 14.74 -10.29 -18.24
N ALA A 77 14.22 -9.06 -18.30
CA ALA A 77 12.98 -8.73 -18.99
C ALA A 77 13.09 -8.85 -20.53
N GLY A 78 14.19 -8.39 -21.12
CA GLY A 78 14.44 -8.52 -22.57
C GLY A 78 14.52 -9.97 -23.03
N VAL A 79 15.33 -10.79 -22.34
CA VAL A 79 15.47 -12.24 -22.61
C VAL A 79 14.13 -12.96 -22.47
N SER A 80 13.38 -12.63 -21.42
CA SER A 80 12.03 -13.18 -21.21
C SER A 80 11.08 -12.81 -22.36
N THR A 81 11.17 -11.58 -22.87
CA THR A 81 10.32 -11.08 -23.94
C THR A 81 10.61 -11.77 -25.27
N GLU A 82 11.88 -12.03 -25.59
CA GLU A 82 12.29 -12.74 -26.80
C GLU A 82 11.75 -14.19 -26.83
N VAL A 83 11.89 -14.92 -25.72
CA VAL A 83 11.33 -16.29 -25.58
C VAL A 83 9.83 -16.31 -25.83
N ILE A 84 9.15 -15.29 -25.31
CA ILE A 84 7.71 -15.17 -25.36
C ILE A 84 7.23 -14.63 -26.73
N TYR A 85 8.04 -13.83 -27.41
CA TYR A 85 7.83 -13.39 -28.79
C TYR A 85 7.79 -14.59 -29.77
N PHE A 86 8.77 -15.49 -29.69
CA PHE A 86 8.76 -16.72 -30.50
C PHE A 86 7.57 -17.65 -30.15
N ALA A 87 7.16 -17.68 -28.88
CA ALA A 87 5.96 -18.39 -28.45
C ALA A 87 4.67 -17.78 -29.06
N SER A 88 4.60 -16.46 -29.20
CA SER A 88 3.42 -15.77 -29.74
C SER A 88 3.27 -15.88 -31.27
N ILE A 89 4.37 -15.91 -32.03
CA ILE A 89 4.36 -16.21 -33.49
C ILE A 89 3.76 -17.59 -33.74
N TYR A 90 4.07 -18.55 -32.87
CA TYR A 90 3.49 -19.88 -32.95
C TYR A 90 1.97 -19.88 -32.74
N VAL A 91 1.49 -19.17 -31.71
CA VAL A 91 0.06 -19.06 -31.38
C VAL A 91 -0.75 -18.48 -32.54
N CYS A 92 -0.18 -17.54 -33.29
CA CYS A 92 -0.89 -16.86 -34.36
C CYS A 92 -0.77 -17.55 -35.74
N TYR A 93 0.29 -18.34 -35.99
CA TYR A 93 0.64 -18.78 -37.36
C TYR A 93 1.06 -20.27 -37.50
N GLY A 94 0.95 -21.06 -36.43
CA GLY A 94 1.54 -22.40 -36.28
C GLY A 94 1.02 -23.53 -37.19
N THR A 95 0.10 -23.24 -38.13
CA THR A 95 -0.48 -24.22 -39.07
C THR A 95 0.02 -24.08 -40.51
N THR A 96 0.85 -23.07 -40.81
CA THR A 96 1.31 -22.83 -42.20
C THR A 96 2.55 -23.67 -42.56
N ARG A 97 2.57 -24.24 -43.78
CA ARG A 97 3.71 -24.99 -44.36
C ARG A 97 5.01 -24.17 -44.49
N ASN A 98 4.94 -22.87 -44.24
CA ASN A 98 6.07 -21.94 -44.29
C ASN A 98 6.65 -21.62 -42.89
N PHE A 99 6.07 -22.14 -41.80
CA PHE A 99 6.49 -21.84 -40.43
C PHE A 99 7.98 -22.15 -40.13
N PRO A 100 8.58 -23.27 -40.60
CA PRO A 100 10.02 -23.51 -40.44
C PRO A 100 10.88 -22.49 -41.19
N LYS A 101 10.47 -22.08 -42.40
CA LYS A 101 11.18 -21.05 -43.20
C LYS A 101 11.08 -19.68 -42.54
N LEU A 102 9.92 -19.35 -41.97
CA LEU A 102 9.66 -18.11 -41.23
C LEU A 102 10.49 -18.05 -39.95
N THR A 103 10.52 -19.13 -39.16
CA THR A 103 11.33 -19.21 -37.93
C THR A 103 12.83 -19.13 -38.23
N CYS A 104 13.29 -19.75 -39.34
CA CYS A 104 14.67 -19.62 -39.79
C CYS A 104 15.01 -18.18 -40.21
N ALA A 105 14.12 -17.52 -40.96
CA ALA A 105 14.34 -16.14 -41.40
C ALA A 105 14.36 -15.16 -40.21
N ILE A 106 13.43 -15.31 -39.26
CA ILE A 106 13.35 -14.48 -38.05
C ILE A 106 14.55 -14.70 -37.12
N ARG A 107 15.15 -15.89 -37.08
CA ARG A 107 16.39 -16.15 -36.32
C ARG A 107 17.67 -15.71 -37.04
N ALA A 108 17.68 -15.79 -38.36
CA ALA A 108 18.81 -15.32 -39.16
C ALA A 108 18.98 -13.79 -39.06
N VAL A 109 17.89 -13.03 -38.97
CA VAL A 109 17.94 -11.55 -38.92
C VAL A 109 18.71 -11.02 -37.70
N PRO A 110 18.40 -11.39 -36.44
CA PRO A 110 19.19 -10.98 -35.27
C PRO A 110 20.64 -11.45 -35.31
N LEU A 111 20.93 -12.64 -35.84
CA LEU A 111 22.29 -13.15 -35.99
C LEU A 111 23.09 -12.33 -37.01
N CYS A 112 22.51 -12.00 -38.16
CA CYS A 112 23.12 -11.10 -39.14
C CYS A 112 23.37 -9.70 -38.54
N THR A 113 22.42 -9.17 -37.76
CA THR A 113 22.60 -7.89 -37.07
C THR A 113 23.77 -7.97 -36.08
N LYS A 114 23.86 -9.02 -35.25
CA LYS A 114 24.97 -9.21 -34.31
C LYS A 114 26.33 -9.30 -35.02
N ILE A 115 26.42 -10.02 -36.14
CA ILE A 115 27.64 -10.10 -36.96
C ILE A 115 28.04 -8.70 -37.48
N VAL A 116 27.09 -7.93 -38.00
CA VAL A 116 27.36 -6.56 -38.49
C VAL A 116 27.79 -5.65 -37.35
N SER A 117 27.09 -5.67 -36.20
CA SER A 117 27.44 -4.88 -35.03
C SER A 117 28.83 -5.23 -34.49
N ALA A 118 29.18 -6.52 -34.45
CA ALA A 118 30.49 -7.02 -34.04
C ALA A 118 31.60 -6.55 -34.99
N VAL A 119 31.42 -6.71 -36.30
CA VAL A 119 32.40 -6.27 -37.30
C VAL A 119 32.58 -4.74 -37.25
N VAL A 120 31.49 -3.98 -37.13
CA VAL A 120 31.55 -2.53 -36.96
C VAL A 120 32.26 -2.15 -35.67
N ALA A 121 31.97 -2.83 -34.55
CA ALA A 121 32.65 -2.60 -33.29
C ALA A 121 34.16 -2.88 -33.38
N CYS A 122 34.56 -4.01 -33.98
CA CYS A 122 35.97 -4.36 -34.20
C CYS A 122 36.71 -3.35 -35.08
N VAL A 123 36.11 -2.91 -36.19
CA VAL A 123 36.73 -1.91 -37.07
C VAL A 123 36.86 -0.57 -36.35
N LEU A 124 35.86 -0.16 -35.58
CA LEU A 124 35.88 1.12 -34.86
C LEU A 124 36.85 1.11 -33.67
N THR A 125 37.01 -0.01 -32.96
CA THR A 125 38.01 -0.11 -31.89
C THR A 125 39.44 -0.16 -32.44
N GLU A 126 39.69 -0.89 -33.53
CA GLU A 126 41.05 -1.02 -34.07
C GLU A 126 41.50 0.15 -34.95
N VAL A 127 40.60 0.72 -35.76
CA VAL A 127 40.95 1.78 -36.72
C VAL A 127 40.72 3.18 -36.16
N ALA A 128 39.69 3.38 -35.33
CA ALA A 128 39.32 4.70 -34.80
C ALA A 128 39.68 4.89 -33.32
N HIS A 129 40.25 3.88 -32.66
CA HIS A 129 40.65 3.88 -31.24
C HIS A 129 39.55 4.34 -30.27
N LEU A 130 38.28 4.16 -30.63
CA LEU A 130 37.15 4.52 -29.79
C LEU A 130 37.08 3.62 -28.54
N ASN A 131 36.69 4.21 -27.42
CA ASN A 131 36.55 3.47 -26.17
C ASN A 131 35.21 2.69 -26.12
N TYR A 132 35.07 1.78 -25.15
CA TYR A 132 33.91 0.89 -25.06
C TYR A 132 32.58 1.64 -24.84
N GLU A 133 32.62 2.80 -24.17
CA GLU A 133 31.44 3.66 -23.98
C GLU A 133 30.95 4.26 -25.30
N GLU A 134 31.88 4.67 -26.17
CA GLU A 134 31.60 5.23 -27.50
C GLU A 134 31.09 4.15 -28.47
N VAL A 135 31.63 2.94 -28.39
CA VAL A 135 31.19 1.79 -29.20
C VAL A 135 29.79 1.31 -28.78
N ALA A 136 29.48 1.34 -27.48
CA ALA A 136 28.14 1.01 -26.98
C ALA A 136 27.06 1.97 -27.52
N PHE A 137 27.35 3.27 -27.63
CA PHE A 137 26.45 4.25 -28.23
C PHE A 137 26.16 3.97 -29.71
N ILE A 138 27.17 3.51 -30.46
CA ILE A 138 27.08 3.19 -31.89
C ILE A 138 26.36 1.84 -32.16
N SER A 139 26.21 0.99 -31.14
CA SER A 139 25.44 -0.26 -31.25
C SER A 139 23.91 -0.05 -31.19
N LEU A 140 23.44 1.07 -30.61
CA LEU A 140 22.01 1.39 -30.44
C LEU A 140 21.21 1.43 -31.77
N PRO A 141 21.73 2.02 -32.86
CA PRO A 141 21.08 1.99 -34.18
C PRO A 141 20.93 0.58 -34.77
N THR A 142 21.81 -0.38 -34.45
CA THR A 142 21.71 -1.75 -34.98
C THR A 142 20.53 -2.53 -34.38
N CYS A 143 20.24 -2.33 -33.09
CA CYS A 143 19.04 -2.85 -32.43
C CYS A 143 17.75 -2.23 -33.02
N VAL A 144 17.79 -0.93 -33.32
CA VAL A 144 16.68 -0.21 -33.98
C VAL A 144 16.49 -0.70 -35.43
N HIS A 145 17.57 -0.99 -36.16
CA HIS A 145 17.52 -1.50 -37.53
C HIS A 145 16.91 -2.92 -37.61
N ALA A 146 17.25 -3.81 -36.66
CA ALA A 146 16.62 -5.13 -36.54
C ALA A 146 15.11 -5.04 -36.30
N PHE A 147 14.68 -4.08 -35.49
CA PHE A 147 13.25 -3.77 -35.28
C PHE A 147 12.58 -3.28 -36.56
N PHE A 148 13.21 -2.37 -37.31
CA PHE A 148 12.67 -1.89 -38.59
C PHE A 148 12.55 -3.02 -39.63
N LEU A 149 13.55 -3.90 -39.74
CA LEU A 149 13.50 -5.08 -40.62
C LEU A 149 12.38 -6.05 -40.23
N LEU A 150 12.16 -6.28 -38.93
CA LEU A 150 11.06 -7.11 -38.42
C LEU A 150 9.67 -6.50 -38.71
N MET A 151 9.56 -5.17 -38.63
CA MET A 151 8.31 -4.43 -38.93
C MET A 151 7.98 -4.37 -40.44
N HIS A 152 8.97 -4.51 -41.32
CA HIS A 152 8.82 -4.47 -42.78
C HIS A 152 8.71 -5.87 -43.41
N LEU A 153 8.76 -6.94 -42.61
CA LEU A 153 8.31 -8.25 -43.07
C LEU A 153 6.83 -8.11 -43.51
N PRO A 154 6.45 -8.59 -44.71
CA PRO A 154 5.12 -8.34 -45.25
C PRO A 154 4.02 -8.81 -44.28
N PRO A 155 2.87 -8.11 -44.20
CA PRO A 155 1.71 -8.56 -43.43
C PRO A 155 1.07 -9.72 -44.18
N MET A 156 1.74 -10.87 -44.16
CA MET A 156 1.15 -12.08 -44.69
C MET A 156 0.34 -12.73 -43.56
N PHE A 157 -0.96 -12.80 -43.80
CA PHE A 157 -1.97 -13.68 -43.22
C PHE A 157 -2.90 -13.09 -42.13
N GLU A 158 -4.19 -13.40 -42.30
CA GLU A 158 -5.30 -13.08 -41.40
C GLU A 158 -5.16 -13.84 -40.07
N LEU A 159 -5.35 -13.13 -38.96
CA LEU A 159 -5.18 -13.65 -37.59
C LEU A 159 -6.43 -14.44 -37.15
N GLU A 160 -6.25 -15.64 -36.58
CA GLU A 160 -7.32 -16.26 -35.76
C GLU A 160 -7.34 -15.60 -34.37
N GLU A 161 -8.48 -14.99 -34.00
CA GLU A 161 -8.64 -14.35 -32.69
C GLU A 161 -8.76 -15.39 -31.56
N PRO A 162 -8.03 -15.24 -30.44
CA PRO A 162 -8.21 -16.09 -29.27
C PRO A 162 -9.61 -15.89 -28.65
N PRO A 163 -10.21 -16.92 -28.03
CA PRO A 163 -11.56 -16.83 -27.50
C PRO A 163 -11.73 -15.68 -26.49
N SER A 164 -12.87 -14.97 -26.52
CA SER A 164 -13.07 -13.73 -25.74
C SER A 164 -13.17 -13.92 -24.21
N SER A 165 -13.56 -15.12 -23.74
CA SER A 165 -13.73 -15.40 -22.31
C SER A 165 -12.51 -16.09 -21.69
N LEU A 166 -12.14 -15.69 -20.46
CA LEU A 166 -10.99 -16.26 -19.75
C LEU A 166 -11.10 -17.79 -19.58
N ARG A 167 -12.32 -18.32 -19.37
CA ARG A 167 -12.57 -19.76 -19.23
C ARG A 167 -12.29 -20.51 -20.54
N ALA A 168 -12.70 -19.94 -21.67
CA ALA A 168 -12.42 -20.51 -22.99
C ALA A 168 -10.92 -20.42 -23.34
N LYS A 169 -10.25 -19.30 -23.01
CA LYS A 169 -8.78 -19.17 -23.16
C LYS A 169 -8.01 -20.21 -22.36
N ILE A 170 -8.38 -20.42 -21.09
CA ILE A 170 -7.73 -21.42 -20.21
C ILE A 170 -7.98 -22.84 -20.70
N SER A 171 -9.22 -23.16 -21.10
CA SER A 171 -9.56 -24.49 -21.63
C SER A 171 -8.83 -24.79 -22.93
N TRP A 172 -8.78 -23.79 -23.83
CA TRP A 172 -8.06 -23.86 -25.09
C TRP A 172 -6.55 -24.08 -24.87
N PHE A 173 -5.94 -23.31 -23.96
CA PHE A 173 -4.53 -23.47 -23.61
C PHE A 173 -4.22 -24.84 -22.96
N LYS A 174 -5.07 -25.29 -22.01
CA LYS A 174 -4.93 -26.60 -21.35
C LYS A 174 -5.01 -27.76 -22.36
N SER A 175 -5.94 -27.69 -23.29
CA SER A 175 -6.10 -28.70 -24.36
C SER A 175 -4.84 -28.76 -25.22
N ARG A 176 -4.34 -27.60 -25.66
CA ARG A 176 -3.12 -27.51 -26.45
C ARG A 176 -1.91 -28.07 -25.69
N PHE A 177 -1.75 -27.74 -24.41
CA PHE A 177 -0.63 -28.24 -23.60
C PHE A 177 -0.56 -29.76 -23.46
N ILE A 178 -1.71 -30.40 -23.25
CA ILE A 178 -1.77 -31.86 -23.16
C ILE A 178 -1.46 -32.48 -24.53
N GLU A 179 -2.02 -31.93 -25.61
CA GLU A 179 -1.79 -32.36 -26.99
C GLU A 179 -0.30 -32.25 -27.39
N THR A 180 0.37 -31.15 -27.01
CA THR A 180 1.79 -30.89 -27.25
C THR A 180 2.69 -32.01 -26.75
N PHE A 181 2.54 -32.32 -25.46
CA PHE A 181 3.51 -33.10 -24.71
C PHE A 181 3.08 -34.57 -24.55
N ALA A 182 1.91 -34.94 -25.07
CA ALA A 182 1.56 -36.32 -25.34
C ALA A 182 2.55 -36.98 -26.33
N ASN A 183 3.16 -36.19 -27.21
CA ASN A 183 4.24 -36.66 -28.07
C ASN A 183 5.56 -36.77 -27.28
N LYS A 184 5.96 -38.03 -27.01
CA LYS A 184 7.18 -38.37 -26.26
C LYS A 184 8.46 -37.76 -26.86
N HIS A 185 8.52 -37.55 -28.18
CA HIS A 185 9.67 -36.92 -28.81
C HIS A 185 9.77 -35.44 -28.43
N ILE A 186 8.64 -34.72 -28.41
CA ILE A 186 8.61 -33.28 -28.14
C ILE A 186 8.93 -32.98 -26.68
N LEU A 187 8.38 -33.78 -25.76
CA LEU A 187 8.74 -33.70 -24.35
C LEU A 187 10.23 -33.99 -24.13
N LYS A 188 10.78 -35.01 -24.80
CA LYS A 188 12.21 -35.34 -24.76
C LYS A 188 13.07 -34.15 -25.20
N TRP A 189 12.72 -33.55 -26.33
CA TRP A 189 13.45 -32.42 -26.91
C TRP A 189 13.42 -31.18 -26.02
N SER A 190 12.27 -30.89 -25.43
CA SER A 190 12.08 -29.75 -24.53
C SER A 190 12.87 -29.90 -23.24
N LEU A 191 12.86 -31.09 -22.64
CA LEU A 191 13.67 -31.39 -21.46
C LEU A 191 15.16 -31.18 -21.77
N TRP A 192 15.64 -31.84 -22.82
CA TRP A 192 17.06 -31.87 -23.15
C TRP A 192 17.59 -30.50 -23.57
N SER A 193 16.83 -29.76 -24.39
CA SER A 193 17.16 -28.39 -24.79
C SER A 193 17.20 -27.41 -23.62
N GLY A 194 16.31 -27.58 -22.64
CA GLY A 194 16.31 -26.78 -21.42
C GLY A 194 17.59 -27.00 -20.63
N PHE A 195 17.96 -28.26 -20.38
CA PHE A 195 19.18 -28.59 -19.63
C PHE A 195 20.47 -28.17 -20.34
N ALA A 196 20.56 -28.29 -21.67
CA ALA A 196 21.71 -27.82 -22.45
C ALA A 196 21.90 -26.30 -22.36
N LEU A 197 20.81 -25.53 -22.54
CA LEU A 197 20.81 -24.07 -22.40
C LEU A 197 21.23 -23.62 -20.98
N CYS A 198 20.84 -24.37 -19.95
CA CYS A 198 21.30 -24.10 -18.58
C CYS A 198 22.81 -24.21 -18.42
N GLY A 199 23.42 -25.22 -19.05
CA GLY A 199 24.84 -25.50 -18.87
C GLY A 199 25.70 -24.42 -19.50
N TYR A 200 25.44 -24.12 -20.77
CA TYR A 200 26.21 -23.14 -21.51
C TYR A 200 26.23 -21.74 -20.86
N VAL A 201 25.06 -21.17 -20.54
CA VAL A 201 24.99 -19.79 -20.01
C VAL A 201 25.78 -19.66 -18.70
N ARG A 202 25.85 -20.72 -17.89
CA ARG A 202 26.62 -20.71 -16.64
C ARG A 202 28.10 -20.93 -16.83
N ILE A 203 28.47 -21.78 -17.77
CA ILE A 203 29.88 -21.99 -18.11
C ILE A 203 30.45 -20.71 -18.70
N SER A 204 29.77 -20.09 -19.68
CA SER A 204 30.17 -18.81 -20.27
C SER A 204 30.30 -17.70 -19.20
N GLY A 205 29.33 -17.57 -18.28
CA GLY A 205 29.41 -16.57 -17.20
C GLY A 205 30.51 -16.84 -16.14
N LEU A 206 30.88 -18.11 -15.92
CA LEU A 206 32.07 -18.47 -15.14
C LEU A 206 33.35 -18.18 -15.92
N MET A 207 33.28 -18.35 -17.24
CA MET A 207 34.43 -18.16 -18.09
C MET A 207 34.82 -16.68 -18.24
N GLU A 208 33.85 -15.78 -18.32
CA GLU A 208 34.13 -14.34 -18.25
C GLU A 208 34.83 -13.96 -16.93
N SER A 209 34.36 -14.49 -15.80
CA SER A 209 34.90 -14.18 -14.46
C SER A 209 36.33 -14.69 -14.22
N LEU A 210 36.66 -15.88 -14.72
CA LEU A 210 38.00 -16.47 -14.65
C LEU A 210 39.01 -15.72 -15.55
N TRP A 211 38.55 -15.26 -16.71
CA TRP A 211 39.35 -14.43 -17.61
C TRP A 211 39.77 -13.13 -16.93
N GLU A 212 38.81 -12.44 -16.30
CA GLU A 212 39.06 -11.18 -15.58
C GLU A 212 40.11 -11.33 -14.47
N GLN A 213 40.03 -12.41 -13.69
CA GLN A 213 41.04 -12.72 -12.67
C GLN A 213 42.44 -12.94 -13.27
N THR A 214 42.52 -13.66 -14.40
CA THR A 214 43.79 -13.96 -15.08
C THR A 214 44.37 -12.70 -15.75
N GLN A 215 43.52 -11.82 -16.27
CA GLN A 215 43.90 -10.54 -16.86
C GLN A 215 44.48 -9.57 -15.80
N GLN A 216 43.87 -9.51 -14.60
CA GLN A 216 44.39 -8.70 -13.48
C GLN A 216 45.78 -9.16 -13.02
N GLN A 217 46.07 -10.46 -13.09
CA GLN A 217 47.37 -11.02 -12.68
C GLN A 217 48.48 -10.76 -13.71
N ASN A 218 48.18 -10.83 -15.02
CA ASN A 218 49.22 -10.90 -16.05
C ASN A 218 49.36 -9.64 -16.94
N LYS A 219 48.52 -8.61 -16.79
CA LYS A 219 48.56 -7.35 -17.58
C LYS A 219 48.59 -7.58 -19.11
N GLU A 220 48.00 -8.68 -19.58
CA GLU A 220 47.93 -9.05 -21.00
C GLU A 220 46.93 -8.16 -21.78
N PRO A 221 47.11 -8.01 -23.10
CA PRO A 221 46.25 -7.19 -23.94
C PRO A 221 44.79 -7.64 -23.91
N PHE A 222 43.88 -6.68 -24.06
CA PHE A 222 42.44 -6.89 -24.01
C PHE A 222 41.95 -7.76 -25.18
N LEU A 223 41.26 -8.85 -24.89
CA LEU A 223 40.62 -9.71 -25.88
C LEU A 223 39.33 -9.04 -26.38
N ASN A 224 39.19 -8.91 -27.70
CA ASN A 224 38.02 -8.28 -28.31
C ASN A 224 36.80 -9.21 -28.25
N ILE A 225 36.04 -9.13 -27.16
CA ILE A 225 34.82 -9.92 -26.91
C ILE A 225 33.78 -9.75 -28.03
N ALA A 226 33.67 -8.55 -28.61
CA ALA A 226 32.76 -8.31 -29.74
C ALA A 226 33.13 -9.13 -30.98
N GLY A 227 34.43 -9.36 -31.22
CA GLY A 227 34.91 -10.23 -32.29
C GLY A 227 34.57 -11.72 -32.06
N ILE A 228 34.63 -12.16 -30.80
CA ILE A 228 34.27 -13.52 -30.38
C ILE A 228 32.78 -13.76 -30.58
N ASP A 229 31.94 -12.84 -30.12
CA ASP A 229 30.48 -12.84 -30.34
C ASP A 229 30.13 -12.84 -31.84
N GLY A 230 30.91 -12.11 -32.66
CA GLY A 230 30.74 -12.08 -34.12
C GLY A 230 31.05 -13.42 -34.78
N ILE A 231 32.14 -14.08 -34.37
CA ILE A 231 32.55 -15.40 -34.88
C ILE A 231 31.52 -16.46 -34.45
N SER A 232 31.08 -16.47 -33.19
CA SER A 232 30.10 -17.44 -32.71
C SER A 232 28.73 -17.24 -33.38
N ALA A 233 28.29 -16.00 -33.59
CA ALA A 233 27.07 -15.69 -34.35
C ALA A 233 27.15 -16.11 -35.83
N PHE A 234 28.32 -16.00 -36.46
CA PHE A 234 28.56 -16.48 -37.82
C PHE A 234 28.40 -18.01 -37.92
N PHE A 235 28.98 -18.77 -36.99
CA PHE A 235 28.78 -20.22 -36.95
C PHE A 235 27.34 -20.60 -36.61
N ALA A 236 26.65 -19.84 -35.74
CA ALA A 236 25.22 -20.02 -35.48
C ALA A 236 24.39 -19.91 -36.77
N LEU A 237 24.69 -18.92 -37.61
CA LEU A 237 24.03 -18.71 -38.90
C LEU A 237 24.27 -19.89 -39.85
N ILE A 238 25.50 -20.42 -39.90
CA ILE A 238 25.83 -21.64 -40.65
C ILE A 238 25.01 -22.82 -40.13
N GLY A 239 24.89 -22.99 -38.81
CA GLY A 239 24.06 -24.03 -38.20
C GLY A 239 22.59 -23.97 -38.63
N VAL A 240 22.01 -22.77 -38.67
CA VAL A 240 20.64 -22.55 -39.19
C VAL A 240 20.53 -22.95 -40.67
N LEU A 241 21.52 -22.59 -41.49
CA LEU A 241 21.53 -22.90 -42.93
C LEU A 241 21.72 -24.40 -43.20
N LEU A 242 22.56 -25.09 -42.43
CA LEU A 242 22.78 -26.54 -42.53
C LEU A 242 21.55 -27.33 -42.05
N ALA A 243 20.95 -26.94 -40.93
CA ALA A 243 19.78 -27.62 -40.37
C ALA A 243 18.51 -27.44 -41.23
N ARG A 244 18.41 -26.32 -41.96
CA ARG A 244 17.32 -26.07 -42.93
C ARG A 244 17.24 -27.15 -44.02
N ASN A 245 18.37 -27.77 -44.38
CA ASN A 245 18.46 -28.79 -45.44
C ASN A 245 18.49 -30.23 -44.89
N SER A 246 18.57 -30.44 -43.58
CA SER A 246 18.59 -31.79 -42.99
C SER A 246 17.16 -32.30 -42.76
N THR A 247 16.78 -33.41 -43.39
CA THR A 247 15.52 -34.14 -43.13
C THR A 247 15.68 -35.17 -42.01
N GLY A 248 16.41 -34.84 -40.95
CA GLY A 248 16.94 -35.81 -39.98
C GLY A 248 15.98 -36.17 -38.84
N SER A 249 15.79 -37.48 -38.59
CA SER A 249 14.99 -38.00 -37.48
C SER A 249 15.51 -37.56 -36.09
N ALA A 250 14.64 -37.56 -35.09
CA ALA A 250 14.95 -37.23 -33.69
C ALA A 250 16.17 -37.98 -33.10
N LYS A 251 16.62 -39.08 -33.70
CA LYS A 251 17.82 -39.82 -33.27
C LYS A 251 19.12 -39.08 -33.59
N PHE A 252 19.21 -38.41 -34.74
CA PHE A 252 20.41 -37.69 -35.17
C PHE A 252 20.72 -36.53 -34.22
N GLY A 253 19.71 -35.73 -33.91
CA GLY A 253 19.94 -34.59 -33.02
C GLY A 253 20.12 -35.00 -31.55
N ASN A 254 19.56 -36.12 -31.07
CA ASN A 254 19.93 -36.68 -29.75
C ASN A 254 21.40 -37.13 -29.70
N ALA A 255 21.94 -37.66 -30.81
CA ALA A 255 23.34 -38.05 -30.89
C ALA A 255 24.27 -36.83 -30.94
N LEU A 256 23.91 -35.82 -31.75
CA LEU A 256 24.64 -34.55 -31.84
C LEU A 256 24.75 -33.88 -30.47
N LEU A 257 23.62 -33.80 -29.77
CA LEU A 257 23.50 -33.28 -28.41
C LEU A 257 24.39 -34.03 -27.40
N CYS A 258 24.36 -35.36 -27.41
CA CYS A 258 25.20 -36.17 -26.53
C CYS A 258 26.70 -35.96 -26.81
N ILE A 259 27.09 -35.87 -28.08
CA ILE A 259 28.47 -35.61 -28.50
C ILE A 259 28.92 -34.22 -28.02
N THR A 260 28.06 -33.22 -28.12
CA THR A 260 28.41 -31.85 -27.74
C THR A 260 28.49 -31.64 -26.23
N SER A 261 27.65 -32.27 -25.42
CA SER A 261 27.83 -32.24 -23.95
C SER A 261 29.09 -32.97 -23.48
N ILE A 262 29.56 -33.97 -24.23
CA ILE A 262 30.86 -34.61 -23.97
C ILE A 262 32.00 -33.64 -24.33
N LEU A 263 31.91 -32.96 -25.48
CA LEU A 263 32.86 -31.92 -25.88
C LEU A 263 32.93 -30.77 -24.88
N GLU A 264 31.79 -30.26 -24.39
CA GLU A 264 31.71 -29.23 -23.34
C GLU A 264 32.43 -29.68 -22.05
N CYS A 265 32.21 -30.93 -21.64
CA CYS A 265 32.89 -31.51 -20.48
C CYS A 265 34.42 -31.61 -20.68
N VAL A 266 34.86 -32.02 -21.87
CA VAL A 266 36.29 -32.10 -22.22
C VAL A 266 36.94 -30.72 -22.20
N ILE A 267 36.26 -29.69 -22.74
CA ILE A 267 36.74 -28.30 -22.72
C ILE A 267 36.85 -27.78 -21.28
N LEU A 268 35.87 -28.05 -20.42
CA LEU A 268 35.90 -27.70 -18.99
C LEU A 268 37.05 -28.38 -18.22
N ILE A 269 37.30 -29.66 -18.49
CA ILE A 269 38.41 -30.41 -17.87
C ILE A 269 39.76 -29.92 -18.38
N ALA A 270 39.85 -29.55 -19.66
CA ALA A 270 41.05 -28.91 -20.19
C ALA A 270 41.31 -27.57 -19.48
N LEU A 271 40.27 -26.74 -19.32
CA LEU A 271 40.34 -25.44 -18.65
C LEU A 271 40.72 -25.51 -17.17
N SER A 272 40.36 -26.58 -16.44
CA SER A 272 40.79 -26.72 -15.04
C SER A 272 42.30 -26.85 -14.86
N ASN A 273 43.05 -27.03 -15.95
CA ASN A 273 44.50 -27.26 -15.96
C ASN A 273 45.28 -26.22 -16.78
N VAL A 274 44.64 -25.13 -17.23
CA VAL A 274 45.26 -24.14 -18.13
C VAL A 274 45.54 -22.84 -17.39
N GLU A 275 46.80 -22.40 -17.40
CA GLU A 275 47.26 -21.13 -16.78
C GLU A 275 47.48 -20.00 -17.80
N ASN A 276 47.38 -20.31 -19.11
CA ASN A 276 47.64 -19.35 -20.19
C ASN A 276 46.36 -18.69 -20.72
N VAL A 277 46.37 -17.37 -20.78
CA VAL A 277 45.33 -16.47 -21.30
C VAL A 277 44.93 -16.84 -22.74
N TRP A 278 45.83 -17.04 -23.69
CA TRP A 278 45.44 -17.35 -25.07
C TRP A 278 44.77 -18.72 -25.21
N SER A 279 45.21 -19.71 -24.44
CA SER A 279 44.57 -21.02 -24.38
C SER A 279 43.15 -20.93 -23.81
N TYR A 280 42.93 -20.01 -22.88
CA TYR A 280 41.62 -19.71 -22.32
C TYR A 280 40.66 -19.14 -23.35
N ALA A 281 41.09 -18.10 -24.06
CA ALA A 281 40.31 -17.44 -25.11
C ALA A 281 39.90 -18.41 -26.22
N ILE A 282 40.82 -19.27 -26.65
CA ILE A 282 40.54 -20.30 -27.67
C ILE A 282 39.49 -21.30 -27.17
N CYS A 283 39.60 -21.76 -25.93
CA CYS A 283 38.63 -22.68 -25.33
C CYS A 283 37.23 -22.05 -25.21
N ASP A 284 37.15 -20.77 -24.85
CA ASP A 284 35.89 -20.02 -24.75
C ASP A 284 35.21 -19.90 -26.11
N ILE A 285 35.97 -19.45 -27.13
CA ILE A 285 35.50 -19.35 -28.52
C ILE A 285 35.00 -20.71 -29.02
N LEU A 286 35.74 -21.80 -28.77
CA LEU A 286 35.35 -23.13 -29.20
C LEU A 286 34.06 -23.61 -28.51
N LEU A 287 33.92 -23.33 -27.21
CA LEU A 287 32.72 -23.67 -26.45
C LEU A 287 31.49 -22.92 -26.98
N GLU A 288 31.63 -21.62 -27.25
CA GLU A 288 30.55 -20.81 -27.81
C GLU A 288 30.14 -21.26 -29.21
N ILE A 289 31.10 -21.53 -30.08
CA ILE A 289 30.83 -22.02 -31.44
C ILE A 289 30.06 -23.34 -31.38
N VAL A 290 30.53 -24.30 -30.58
CA VAL A 290 29.89 -25.62 -30.45
C VAL A 290 28.46 -25.45 -29.93
N TYR A 291 28.26 -24.65 -28.89
CA TYR A 291 26.95 -24.41 -28.33
C TYR A 291 25.98 -23.75 -29.32
N GLN A 292 26.42 -22.68 -29.99
CA GLN A 292 25.56 -21.95 -30.92
C GLN A 292 25.16 -22.80 -32.14
N LEU A 293 26.08 -23.63 -32.65
CA LEU A 293 25.78 -24.59 -33.71
C LEU A 293 24.74 -25.62 -33.27
N VAL A 294 24.86 -26.13 -32.05
CA VAL A 294 23.92 -27.09 -31.46
C VAL A 294 22.56 -26.44 -31.27
N MET A 295 22.49 -25.28 -30.63
CA MET A 295 21.24 -24.59 -30.38
C MET A 295 20.55 -24.19 -31.67
N ALA A 296 21.26 -23.68 -32.67
CA ALA A 296 20.70 -23.39 -33.99
C ALA A 296 20.10 -24.65 -34.63
N SER A 297 20.81 -25.77 -34.57
CA SER A 297 20.37 -27.05 -35.14
C SER A 297 19.16 -27.62 -34.41
N VAL A 298 19.18 -27.66 -33.08
CA VAL A 298 18.07 -28.12 -32.23
C VAL A 298 16.83 -27.24 -32.44
N ASN A 299 17.02 -25.94 -32.52
CA ASN A 299 15.95 -24.97 -32.75
C ASN A 299 15.23 -25.18 -34.08
N VAL A 300 15.95 -25.54 -35.14
CA VAL A 300 15.40 -25.90 -36.45
C VAL A 300 14.74 -27.28 -36.41
N MET A 301 15.32 -28.26 -35.73
CA MET A 301 14.74 -29.59 -35.55
C MET A 301 13.46 -29.59 -34.69
N ILE A 302 13.39 -28.74 -33.66
CA ILE A 302 12.17 -28.49 -32.88
C ILE A 302 11.12 -27.86 -33.79
N ALA A 303 11.46 -26.83 -34.56
CA ALA A 303 10.53 -26.21 -35.49
C ALA A 303 9.96 -27.21 -36.53
N GLN A 304 10.79 -28.12 -37.03
CA GLN A 304 10.39 -29.20 -37.96
C GLN A 304 9.57 -30.31 -37.29
N SER A 305 9.95 -30.73 -36.07
CA SER A 305 9.24 -31.82 -35.34
C SER A 305 7.89 -31.35 -34.78
N VAL A 306 7.78 -30.06 -34.45
CA VAL A 306 6.58 -29.42 -33.89
C VAL A 306 5.55 -29.08 -34.98
N GLU A 307 5.95 -29.05 -36.27
CA GLU A 307 5.04 -28.91 -37.43
C GLU A 307 3.91 -29.96 -37.42
N GLN A 308 4.14 -31.13 -36.78
CA GLN A 308 3.15 -32.21 -36.67
C GLN A 308 2.21 -32.12 -35.46
N SER A 309 2.53 -31.32 -34.44
CA SER A 309 1.85 -31.39 -33.12
C SER A 309 1.34 -30.04 -32.60
N GLY A 310 1.50 -28.97 -33.35
CA GLY A 310 0.75 -27.76 -33.05
C GLY A 310 1.21 -26.98 -31.80
N SER A 311 2.50 -26.98 -31.39
CA SER A 311 2.82 -26.64 -29.99
C SER A 311 4.19 -26.01 -29.61
N PHE A 312 4.75 -25.09 -30.39
CA PHE A 312 6.12 -24.59 -30.18
C PHE A 312 6.28 -23.72 -28.93
N ALA A 313 5.29 -22.88 -28.61
CA ALA A 313 5.30 -21.95 -27.46
C ALA A 313 5.54 -22.65 -26.12
N LEU A 314 4.94 -23.82 -25.96
CA LEU A 314 4.92 -24.56 -24.72
C LEU A 314 6.25 -25.29 -24.46
N VAL A 315 6.90 -25.72 -25.54
CA VAL A 315 8.25 -26.29 -25.53
C VAL A 315 9.24 -25.30 -24.91
N PHE A 316 9.25 -24.04 -25.37
CA PHE A 316 10.15 -23.00 -24.85
C PHE A 316 9.78 -22.53 -23.44
N GLY A 317 8.50 -22.45 -23.10
CA GLY A 317 8.07 -22.18 -21.72
C GLY A 317 8.54 -23.25 -20.74
N PHE A 318 8.49 -24.52 -21.14
CA PHE A 318 8.98 -25.64 -20.33
C PHE A 318 10.51 -25.66 -20.21
N ILE A 319 11.24 -25.34 -21.29
CA ILE A 319 12.69 -25.08 -21.27
C ILE A 319 13.03 -23.99 -20.24
N GLY A 320 12.25 -22.90 -20.17
CA GLY A 320 12.46 -21.81 -19.21
C GLY A 320 12.29 -22.21 -17.74
N VAL A 321 11.38 -23.15 -17.43
CA VAL A 321 11.22 -23.68 -16.07
C VAL A 321 12.43 -24.54 -15.66
N ILE A 322 12.97 -25.34 -16.57
CA ILE A 322 14.19 -26.13 -16.33
C ILE A 322 15.37 -25.21 -16.08
N PHE A 323 15.46 -24.13 -16.84
CA PHE A 323 16.42 -23.05 -16.63
C PHE A 323 16.36 -22.44 -15.23
N ALA A 324 15.14 -22.14 -14.75
CA ALA A 324 14.92 -21.63 -13.40
C ALA A 324 15.36 -22.60 -12.29
N ILE A 325 15.00 -23.88 -12.39
CA ILE A 325 15.34 -24.91 -11.39
C ILE A 325 16.86 -25.10 -11.31
N SER A 326 17.51 -25.16 -12.47
CA SER A 326 18.95 -25.31 -12.53
C SER A 326 19.65 -24.09 -11.90
N ASN A 327 19.13 -22.87 -12.08
CA ASN A 327 19.75 -21.64 -11.55
C ASN A 327 19.75 -21.64 -10.02
N LEU A 328 18.69 -22.18 -9.40
CA LEU A 328 18.64 -22.41 -7.95
C LEU A 328 19.73 -23.36 -7.47
N VAL A 329 19.99 -24.45 -8.20
CA VAL A 329 21.05 -25.42 -7.85
C VAL A 329 22.44 -24.81 -7.95
N PHE A 330 22.69 -23.98 -8.97
CA PHE A 330 23.97 -23.29 -9.12
C PHE A 330 24.25 -22.29 -7.99
N VAL A 331 23.23 -21.52 -7.59
CA VAL A 331 23.31 -20.63 -6.42
C VAL A 331 23.64 -21.43 -5.16
N CYS A 332 23.12 -22.65 -5.01
CA CYS A 332 23.47 -23.52 -3.87
C CYS A 332 24.92 -24.03 -3.90
N VAL A 333 25.50 -24.27 -5.09
CA VAL A 333 26.86 -24.83 -5.24
C VAL A 333 27.95 -23.75 -5.15
N PHE A 334 27.69 -22.55 -5.68
CA PHE A 334 28.66 -21.44 -5.75
C PHE A 334 28.43 -20.33 -4.71
N ASN A 335 27.42 -20.44 -3.84
CA ASN A 335 27.32 -19.55 -2.69
C ASN A 335 28.55 -19.78 -1.78
N SER A 336 29.44 -18.78 -1.76
CA SER A 336 30.74 -18.76 -1.09
C SER A 336 30.70 -19.10 0.40
N ARG A 337 29.52 -19.10 1.02
CA ARG A 337 29.31 -19.51 2.42
C ARG A 337 29.04 -21.00 2.64
N SER A 338 28.75 -21.76 1.58
CA SER A 338 28.13 -23.08 1.73
C SER A 338 29.14 -24.23 1.70
N ILE A 339 30.21 -24.14 0.91
CA ILE A 339 31.19 -25.22 0.74
C ILE A 339 32.58 -24.63 0.41
N ASN A 340 33.55 -24.75 1.33
CA ASN A 340 34.93 -24.23 1.21
C ASN A 340 35.77 -24.99 0.14
N LEU A 341 35.41 -24.89 -1.14
CA LEU A 341 36.08 -25.59 -2.24
C LEU A 341 36.96 -24.64 -3.06
N LYS A 342 38.12 -25.12 -3.51
CA LYS A 342 38.98 -24.37 -4.45
C LYS A 342 38.34 -24.33 -5.84
N LEU A 343 38.65 -23.29 -6.62
CA LEU A 343 38.08 -23.05 -7.96
C LEU A 343 38.19 -24.26 -8.91
N GLY A 344 39.35 -24.93 -8.98
CA GLY A 344 39.51 -26.16 -9.75
C GLY A 344 38.61 -27.32 -9.28
N GLN A 345 38.31 -27.38 -7.97
CA GLN A 345 37.38 -28.38 -7.41
C GLN A 345 35.92 -28.02 -7.71
N GLN A 346 35.58 -26.73 -7.71
CA GLN A 346 34.27 -26.23 -8.12
C GLN A 346 34.02 -26.53 -9.61
N LEU A 347 35.01 -26.31 -10.48
CA LEU A 347 34.96 -26.66 -11.91
C LEU A 347 34.85 -28.18 -12.14
N MET A 348 35.56 -29.01 -11.37
CA MET A 348 35.40 -30.47 -11.46
C MET A 348 34.04 -30.96 -10.96
N ILE A 349 33.49 -30.37 -9.89
CA ILE A 349 32.13 -30.68 -9.40
C ILE A 349 31.09 -30.26 -10.44
N LEU A 350 31.31 -29.15 -11.13
CA LEU A 350 30.43 -28.68 -12.20
C LEU A 350 30.52 -29.56 -13.46
N ALA A 351 31.74 -29.96 -13.88
CA ALA A 351 31.93 -30.95 -14.94
C ALA A 351 31.26 -32.28 -14.59
N GLY A 352 31.40 -32.74 -13.34
CA GLY A 352 30.69 -33.89 -12.78
C GLY A 352 29.17 -33.70 -12.77
N PHE A 353 28.66 -32.51 -12.44
CA PHE A 353 27.24 -32.16 -12.47
C PHE A 353 26.68 -32.14 -13.91
N HIS A 354 27.46 -31.74 -14.91
CA HIS A 354 27.03 -31.79 -16.33
C HIS A 354 27.00 -33.22 -16.88
N VAL A 355 28.01 -34.03 -16.55
CA VAL A 355 28.01 -35.47 -16.87
C VAL A 355 26.88 -36.19 -16.13
N ALA A 356 26.69 -35.89 -14.84
CA ALA A 356 25.63 -36.43 -14.02
C ALA A 356 24.26 -35.93 -14.45
N ASN A 357 24.08 -34.69 -14.91
CA ASN A 357 22.83 -34.21 -15.51
C ASN A 357 22.57 -34.89 -16.84
N GLY A 358 23.56 -35.08 -17.70
CA GLY A 358 23.39 -35.85 -18.93
C GLY A 358 22.91 -37.28 -18.64
N ALA A 359 23.49 -37.92 -17.62
CA ALA A 359 23.14 -39.27 -17.18
C ALA A 359 21.82 -39.34 -16.38
N LEU A 360 21.56 -38.43 -15.45
CA LEU A 360 20.34 -38.30 -14.65
C LEU A 360 19.17 -37.85 -15.50
N CYS A 361 19.37 -36.96 -16.47
CA CYS A 361 18.33 -36.64 -17.45
C CYS A 361 17.98 -37.90 -18.23
N LYS A 362 18.96 -38.71 -18.66
CA LYS A 362 18.69 -39.99 -19.32
C LYS A 362 17.97 -40.99 -18.41
N ILE A 363 18.36 -41.12 -17.13
CA ILE A 363 17.78 -42.07 -16.15
C ILE A 363 16.41 -41.60 -15.63
N ALA A 364 16.25 -40.33 -15.26
CA ALA A 364 14.98 -39.71 -14.90
C ALA A 364 14.02 -39.71 -16.09
N PHE A 365 14.52 -39.58 -17.32
CA PHE A 365 13.74 -39.73 -18.55
C PHE A 365 13.26 -41.17 -18.76
N GLU A 366 14.13 -42.17 -18.56
CA GLU A 366 13.75 -43.58 -18.61
C GLU A 366 12.79 -43.96 -17.47
N THR A 367 12.87 -43.30 -16.31
CA THR A 367 12.04 -43.58 -15.12
C THR A 367 10.71 -42.82 -15.10
N ILE A 368 10.66 -41.54 -15.47
CA ILE A 368 9.43 -40.72 -15.55
C ILE A 368 8.54 -41.19 -16.70
N CYS A 369 9.13 -41.59 -17.83
CA CYS A 369 8.36 -42.13 -18.97
C CYS A 369 7.84 -43.55 -18.74
N THR A 370 8.34 -44.28 -17.73
CA THR A 370 7.93 -45.67 -17.45
C THR A 370 7.16 -45.87 -16.15
N LYS A 371 7.33 -45.02 -15.12
CA LYS A 371 6.82 -45.31 -13.76
C LYS A 371 5.95 -44.24 -13.07
N THR A 372 5.81 -43.01 -13.59
CA THR A 372 4.99 -41.99 -12.90
C THR A 372 3.73 -41.64 -13.68
N ASN A 373 2.56 -41.85 -13.07
CA ASN A 373 1.30 -41.37 -13.62
C ASN A 373 1.33 -39.84 -13.66
N MET A 374 1.26 -39.27 -14.88
CA MET A 374 1.21 -37.82 -15.18
C MET A 374 0.15 -37.04 -14.38
N SER A 375 -0.81 -37.71 -13.76
CA SER A 375 -1.83 -37.10 -12.90
C SER A 375 -1.24 -36.42 -11.65
N VAL A 376 -0.23 -37.01 -11.02
CA VAL A 376 0.30 -36.54 -9.72
C VAL A 376 1.05 -35.20 -9.84
N LEU A 377 1.84 -35.04 -10.90
CA LEU A 377 2.51 -33.76 -11.22
C LEU A 377 1.51 -32.67 -11.61
N THR A 378 0.44 -33.06 -12.32
CA THR A 378 -0.66 -32.16 -12.71
C THR A 378 -1.44 -31.69 -11.46
N GLU A 379 -1.72 -32.58 -10.52
CA GLU A 379 -2.39 -32.28 -9.26
C GLU A 379 -1.57 -31.33 -8.37
N PHE A 380 -0.25 -31.54 -8.28
CA PHE A 380 0.63 -30.65 -7.51
C PHE A 380 0.68 -29.22 -8.08
N PHE A 381 0.79 -29.09 -9.40
CA PHE A 381 0.77 -27.78 -10.07
C PHE A 381 -0.60 -27.10 -9.95
N ILE A 382 -1.69 -27.84 -10.09
CA ILE A 382 -3.06 -27.32 -9.87
C ILE A 382 -3.23 -26.86 -8.42
N ALA A 383 -2.73 -27.61 -7.44
CA ALA A 383 -2.79 -27.24 -6.02
C ALA A 383 -2.03 -25.94 -5.75
N LEU A 384 -0.83 -25.76 -6.31
CA LEU A 384 -0.04 -24.54 -6.17
C LEU A 384 -0.70 -23.32 -6.83
N VAL A 385 -1.23 -23.49 -8.04
CA VAL A 385 -1.97 -22.43 -8.75
C VAL A 385 -3.27 -22.11 -8.02
N ALA A 386 -3.97 -23.11 -7.49
CA ALA A 386 -5.16 -22.91 -6.67
C ALA A 386 -4.80 -22.15 -5.38
N LEU A 387 -3.70 -22.47 -4.71
CA LEU A 387 -3.25 -21.78 -3.49
C LEU A 387 -2.98 -20.29 -3.73
N ILE A 388 -2.51 -19.92 -4.93
CA ILE A 388 -2.25 -18.52 -5.33
C ILE A 388 -3.52 -17.83 -5.84
N LEU A 389 -4.35 -18.50 -6.63
CA LEU A 389 -5.52 -17.91 -7.26
C LEU A 389 -6.78 -17.94 -6.39
N LEU A 390 -6.93 -18.87 -5.44
CA LEU A 390 -8.09 -18.93 -4.53
C LEU A 390 -8.22 -17.64 -3.72
N PRO A 391 -7.17 -17.11 -3.07
CA PRO A 391 -7.25 -15.82 -2.40
C PRO A 391 -7.67 -14.69 -3.35
N PHE A 392 -7.12 -14.66 -4.58
CA PHE A 392 -7.45 -13.65 -5.58
C PHE A 392 -8.91 -13.78 -6.08
N TYR A 393 -9.40 -15.01 -6.26
CA TYR A 393 -10.78 -15.29 -6.67
C TYR A 393 -11.79 -14.93 -5.58
N PHE A 394 -11.55 -15.33 -4.32
CA PHE A 394 -12.39 -14.93 -3.19
C PHE A 394 -12.37 -13.41 -2.99
N TYR A 395 -11.22 -12.79 -3.19
CA TYR A 395 -11.07 -11.34 -3.14
C TYR A 395 -11.81 -10.64 -4.30
N TYR A 396 -11.68 -11.13 -5.53
CA TYR A 396 -12.36 -10.61 -6.71
C TYR A 396 -13.89 -10.76 -6.61
N THR A 397 -14.39 -11.92 -6.18
CA THR A 397 -15.83 -12.15 -5.98
C THR A 397 -16.40 -11.24 -4.89
N LYS A 398 -15.66 -11.02 -3.80
CA LYS A 398 -16.00 -10.06 -2.76
C LYS A 398 -16.08 -8.63 -3.31
N ILE A 399 -15.08 -8.17 -4.07
CA ILE A 399 -15.09 -6.83 -4.68
C ILE A 399 -16.24 -6.70 -5.66
N ARG A 400 -16.43 -7.67 -6.57
CA ARG A 400 -17.48 -7.62 -7.59
C ARG A 400 -18.87 -7.56 -6.97
N ARG A 401 -19.10 -8.24 -5.85
CA ARG A 401 -20.35 -8.15 -5.07
C ARG A 401 -20.59 -6.73 -4.57
N ILE A 402 -19.56 -6.09 -4.01
CA ILE A 402 -19.61 -4.71 -3.51
C ILE A 402 -19.78 -3.72 -4.69
N GLU A 403 -19.04 -3.89 -5.78
CA GLU A 403 -19.17 -3.05 -6.98
C GLU A 403 -20.57 -3.15 -7.61
N ASN A 404 -21.15 -4.35 -7.67
CA ASN A 404 -22.52 -4.52 -8.15
C ASN A 404 -23.56 -3.80 -7.28
N PHE A 405 -23.37 -3.78 -5.95
CA PHE A 405 -24.20 -2.96 -5.07
C PHE A 405 -24.05 -1.47 -5.40
N PHE A 406 -22.81 -0.99 -5.58
CA PHE A 406 -22.52 0.41 -5.85
C PHE A 406 -23.00 0.93 -7.22
N LYS A 407 -23.26 0.07 -8.20
CA LYS A 407 -23.83 0.46 -9.51
C LYS A 407 -25.17 1.20 -9.41
N HIS A 408 -25.91 1.04 -8.32
CA HIS A 408 -27.19 1.70 -8.09
C HIS A 408 -27.05 3.13 -7.57
N PHE A 409 -25.83 3.56 -7.23
CA PHE A 409 -25.56 4.88 -6.68
C PHE A 409 -24.78 5.74 -7.66
N PRO A 410 -25.07 7.05 -7.72
CA PRO A 410 -24.27 7.97 -8.53
C PRO A 410 -22.84 8.03 -7.98
N SER A 411 -21.87 8.16 -8.89
CA SER A 411 -20.45 8.27 -8.55
C SER A 411 -19.83 9.44 -9.31
N PRO A 412 -19.01 10.28 -8.65
CA PRO A 412 -18.25 11.32 -9.33
C PRO A 412 -17.26 10.73 -10.34
N ALA A 413 -16.99 11.47 -11.41
CA ALA A 413 -15.93 11.12 -12.35
C ALA A 413 -14.58 11.10 -11.62
N GLY A 414 -13.86 9.98 -11.73
CA GLY A 414 -12.55 9.80 -11.11
C GLY A 414 -11.48 9.43 -12.13
N VAL A 415 -10.22 9.57 -11.74
CA VAL A 415 -9.08 9.13 -12.54
C VAL A 415 -9.16 7.60 -12.72
N PRO A 416 -8.87 7.04 -13.90
CA PRO A 416 -8.80 5.59 -14.08
C PRO A 416 -7.96 4.93 -12.99
N ILE A 417 -8.45 3.81 -12.44
CA ILE A 417 -7.87 3.07 -11.31
C ILE A 417 -7.92 3.81 -9.96
N LEU A 418 -7.48 5.08 -9.87
CA LEU A 418 -7.38 5.84 -8.61
C LEU A 418 -8.71 6.41 -8.10
N GLY A 419 -9.72 6.50 -8.95
CA GLY A 419 -11.02 7.09 -8.61
C GLY A 419 -10.86 8.56 -8.17
N VAL A 420 -11.51 8.92 -7.06
CA VAL A 420 -11.46 10.29 -6.51
C VAL A 420 -10.27 10.55 -5.58
N ALA A 421 -9.44 9.55 -5.29
CA ALA A 421 -8.31 9.69 -4.36
C ALA A 421 -7.39 10.90 -4.68
N PRO A 422 -7.08 11.23 -5.96
CA PRO A 422 -6.24 12.39 -6.29
C PRO A 422 -6.85 13.76 -5.95
N GLU A 423 -8.16 13.86 -5.69
CA GLU A 423 -8.82 15.11 -5.26
C GLU A 423 -8.56 15.41 -3.77
N PHE A 424 -8.09 14.41 -3.00
CA PHE A 424 -7.80 14.51 -1.57
C PHE A 424 -6.30 14.73 -1.30
N LYS A 425 -5.70 15.73 -1.95
CA LYS A 425 -4.27 16.05 -1.80
C LYS A 425 -3.92 16.62 -0.42
N THR A 426 -4.84 17.39 0.17
CA THR A 426 -4.67 18.04 1.47
C THR A 426 -5.82 17.65 2.40
N THR A 427 -5.61 17.78 3.71
CA THR A 427 -6.67 17.53 4.70
C THR A 427 -7.81 18.55 4.54
N SER A 428 -7.51 19.79 4.16
CA SER A 428 -8.49 20.84 3.91
C SER A 428 -9.47 20.53 2.76
N SER A 429 -9.03 19.85 1.69
CA SER A 429 -9.91 19.59 0.54
C SER A 429 -11.01 18.55 0.82
N VAL A 430 -10.91 17.80 1.92
CA VAL A 430 -11.84 16.71 2.23
C VAL A 430 -13.28 17.22 2.39
N LEU A 431 -13.48 18.29 3.16
CA LEU A 431 -14.81 18.80 3.48
C LEU A 431 -15.48 19.40 2.24
N ASP A 432 -14.74 20.20 1.49
CA ASP A 432 -15.22 20.85 0.26
C ASP A 432 -15.57 19.83 -0.82
N ASN A 433 -14.73 18.81 -1.00
CA ASN A 433 -15.00 17.73 -1.96
C ASN A 433 -16.26 16.95 -1.57
N PHE A 434 -16.48 16.66 -0.29
CA PHE A 434 -17.69 15.96 0.14
C PHE A 434 -18.95 16.79 -0.08
N HIS A 435 -18.90 18.10 0.17
CA HIS A 435 -20.00 19.02 -0.19
C HIS A 435 -20.25 19.07 -1.69
N LYS A 436 -19.18 19.20 -2.49
CA LYS A 436 -19.24 19.16 -3.95
C LYS A 436 -19.95 17.89 -4.43
N TYR A 437 -19.57 16.72 -3.91
CA TYR A 437 -20.18 15.45 -4.31
C TYR A 437 -21.64 15.32 -3.85
N ALA A 438 -21.96 15.67 -2.60
CA ALA A 438 -23.33 15.61 -2.09
C ALA A 438 -24.26 16.56 -2.87
N LYS A 439 -23.79 17.76 -3.20
CA LYS A 439 -24.55 18.74 -4.00
C LYS A 439 -24.78 18.26 -5.44
N ALA A 440 -23.79 17.62 -6.06
CA ALA A 440 -23.87 17.18 -7.46
C ALA A 440 -24.62 15.86 -7.66
N HIS A 441 -24.55 14.94 -6.68
CA HIS A 441 -25.00 13.56 -6.84
C HIS A 441 -26.11 13.14 -5.86
N GLY A 442 -26.54 14.03 -4.95
CA GLY A 442 -27.63 13.76 -4.02
C GLY A 442 -27.17 13.16 -2.68
N THR A 443 -28.10 12.48 -1.98
CA THR A 443 -27.91 12.12 -0.57
C THR A 443 -27.08 10.87 -0.32
N MET A 444 -26.89 10.01 -1.33
CA MET A 444 -26.13 8.77 -1.25
C MET A 444 -25.22 8.64 -2.47
N VAL A 445 -23.91 8.74 -2.28
CA VAL A 445 -22.92 8.83 -3.36
C VAL A 445 -21.85 7.76 -3.21
N HIS A 446 -21.57 7.03 -4.29
CA HIS A 446 -20.49 6.05 -4.34
C HIS A 446 -19.15 6.73 -4.55
N LEU A 447 -18.27 6.67 -3.54
CA LEU A 447 -16.88 7.11 -3.64
C LEU A 447 -15.93 5.94 -3.88
N LYS A 448 -15.09 6.06 -4.91
CA LYS A 448 -14.05 5.08 -5.25
C LYS A 448 -12.66 5.65 -4.92
N PHE A 449 -11.97 5.04 -3.98
CA PHE A 449 -10.60 5.38 -3.59
C PHE A 449 -9.65 4.28 -4.08
N GLY A 450 -9.15 4.40 -5.31
CA GLY A 450 -8.38 3.32 -5.91
C GLY A 450 -9.24 2.13 -6.35
N PRO A 451 -8.60 1.03 -6.78
CA PRO A 451 -9.29 -0.13 -7.32
C PRO A 451 -10.00 -0.99 -6.26
N PHE A 452 -9.73 -0.76 -4.97
CA PHE A 452 -10.11 -1.69 -3.90
C PHE A 452 -10.95 -1.08 -2.77
N LYS A 453 -10.95 0.25 -2.60
CA LYS A 453 -11.63 0.92 -1.48
C LYS A 453 -12.84 1.69 -2.00
N HIS A 454 -14.02 1.18 -1.65
CA HIS A 454 -15.31 1.75 -2.05
C HIS A 454 -16.08 2.15 -0.79
N ALA A 455 -16.73 3.30 -0.82
CA ALA A 455 -17.53 3.79 0.31
C ALA A 455 -18.79 4.51 -0.17
N LEU A 456 -19.83 4.48 0.66
CA LEU A 456 -21.06 5.23 0.46
C LEU A 456 -21.01 6.51 1.28
N LEU A 457 -20.84 7.67 0.63
CA LEU A 457 -21.03 8.97 1.27
C LEU A 457 -22.53 9.21 1.46
N CYS A 458 -22.96 9.40 2.70
CA CYS A 458 -24.37 9.45 3.07
C CYS A 458 -24.75 10.70 3.87
N THR A 459 -25.81 11.37 3.40
CA THR A 459 -26.55 12.44 4.07
C THR A 459 -28.07 12.15 4.12
N ASP A 460 -28.48 10.94 3.76
CA ASP A 460 -29.89 10.52 3.80
C ASP A 460 -30.33 10.17 5.22
N THR A 461 -31.25 10.95 5.80
CA THR A 461 -31.61 10.83 7.22
C THR A 461 -32.33 9.52 7.54
N LYS A 462 -33.16 8.99 6.63
CA LYS A 462 -33.86 7.71 6.82
C LYS A 462 -32.90 6.53 6.80
N PHE A 463 -31.92 6.54 5.91
CA PHE A 463 -30.89 5.50 5.90
C PHE A 463 -30.01 5.58 7.15
N LEU A 464 -29.67 6.79 7.59
CA LEU A 464 -28.90 6.99 8.81
C LEU A 464 -29.67 6.59 10.07
N GLU A 465 -30.98 6.80 10.12
CA GLU A 465 -31.84 6.29 11.20
C GLU A 465 -31.76 4.76 11.28
N PHE A 466 -31.97 4.08 10.15
CA PHE A 466 -31.84 2.62 10.06
C PHE A 466 -30.45 2.15 10.53
N LEU A 467 -29.39 2.79 10.07
CA LEU A 467 -28.02 2.39 10.33
C LEU A 467 -27.59 2.66 11.78
N LEU A 468 -27.85 3.87 12.29
CA LEU A 468 -27.35 4.33 13.58
C LEU A 468 -28.18 3.81 14.74
N SER A 469 -29.50 3.63 14.58
CA SER A 469 -30.37 3.06 15.60
C SER A 469 -30.22 1.53 15.77
N SER A 470 -29.50 0.87 14.87
CA SER A 470 -29.30 -0.58 14.90
C SER A 470 -28.43 -1.04 16.07
N ASN A 471 -28.91 -2.07 16.79
CA ASN A 471 -28.13 -2.81 17.79
C ASN A 471 -27.29 -3.95 17.18
N LYS A 472 -27.39 -4.18 15.87
CA LYS A 472 -26.63 -5.20 15.14
C LYS A 472 -25.48 -4.58 14.33
N LEU A 473 -25.76 -3.48 13.62
CA LEU A 473 -24.79 -2.78 12.76
C LEU A 473 -23.87 -1.86 13.57
N LEU A 474 -23.15 -2.43 14.52
CA LEU A 474 -22.39 -1.68 15.51
C LEU A 474 -20.94 -1.40 15.10
N LYS A 475 -20.41 -2.06 14.06
CA LYS A 475 -19.01 -1.93 13.66
C LYS A 475 -18.71 -0.54 13.07
N LYS A 476 -17.67 0.11 13.60
CA LYS A 476 -17.17 1.40 13.10
C LYS A 476 -16.35 1.20 11.82
N SER A 477 -16.01 2.30 11.15
CA SER A 477 -15.19 2.28 9.94
C SER A 477 -13.85 1.57 10.14
N VAL A 478 -13.42 0.79 9.14
CA VAL A 478 -12.11 0.12 9.11
C VAL A 478 -10.96 1.12 9.23
N ASN A 479 -11.15 2.38 8.83
CA ASN A 479 -10.10 3.40 8.91
C ASN A 479 -9.72 3.75 10.36
N LEU A 480 -10.58 3.50 11.35
CA LEU A 480 -10.26 3.74 12.76
C LEU A 480 -9.07 2.91 13.25
N ARG A 481 -8.72 1.81 12.56
CA ARG A 481 -7.50 1.04 12.84
C ARG A 481 -6.22 1.88 12.78
N PHE A 482 -6.23 3.00 12.04
CA PHE A 482 -5.08 3.89 11.94
C PHE A 482 -4.82 4.67 13.25
N LEU A 483 -5.80 4.73 14.15
CA LEU A 483 -5.66 5.28 15.51
C LEU A 483 -5.28 4.23 16.55
N GLU A 484 -5.38 2.92 16.25
CA GLU A 484 -5.04 1.84 17.19
C GLU A 484 -3.61 1.94 17.76
N PRO A 485 -2.56 2.36 17.01
CA PRO A 485 -1.24 2.56 17.61
C PRO A 485 -1.22 3.56 18.77
N TRP A 486 -2.17 4.51 18.81
CA TRP A 486 -2.31 5.48 19.88
C TRP A 486 -3.36 5.04 20.90
N ILE A 487 -4.65 4.97 20.54
CA ILE A 487 -5.74 4.74 21.51
C ILE A 487 -6.17 3.27 21.61
N GLY A 488 -5.43 2.37 20.94
CA GLY A 488 -5.69 0.93 20.91
C GLY A 488 -7.11 0.57 20.52
N THR A 489 -7.66 -0.43 21.19
CA THR A 489 -9.04 -0.94 21.02
C THR A 489 -9.98 -0.49 22.14
N GLY A 490 -9.83 0.75 22.60
CA GLY A 490 -10.73 1.40 23.56
C GLY A 490 -12.13 1.70 23.00
N LEU A 491 -12.99 2.34 23.80
CA LEU A 491 -14.42 2.50 23.51
C LEU A 491 -14.76 3.06 22.10
N VAL A 492 -13.89 3.92 21.56
CA VAL A 492 -14.07 4.58 20.25
C VAL A 492 -13.74 3.65 19.08
N THR A 493 -12.65 2.90 19.17
CA THR A 493 -12.08 2.06 18.09
C THR A 493 -12.55 0.61 18.16
N ALA A 494 -12.92 0.12 19.35
CA ALA A 494 -13.42 -1.23 19.55
C ALA A 494 -14.54 -1.59 18.56
N ASP A 495 -14.47 -2.82 18.06
CA ASP A 495 -15.55 -3.37 17.27
C ASP A 495 -16.83 -3.47 18.11
N GLY A 496 -18.00 -3.48 17.47
CA GLY A 496 -19.29 -3.48 18.19
C GLY A 496 -19.59 -4.77 18.97
N GLY A 497 -18.58 -5.62 19.20
CA GLY A 497 -18.67 -6.93 19.82
C GLY A 497 -18.69 -6.90 21.36
N PRO A 498 -18.39 -8.05 22.01
CA PRO A 498 -18.45 -8.20 23.46
C PRO A 498 -17.59 -7.18 24.23
N LYS A 499 -16.32 -6.97 23.82
CA LYS A 499 -15.41 -6.01 24.50
C LYS A 499 -16.04 -4.63 24.59
N TRP A 500 -16.51 -4.08 23.47
CA TRP A 500 -17.16 -2.77 23.45
C TRP A 500 -18.42 -2.73 24.33
N LYS A 501 -19.29 -3.75 24.27
CA LYS A 501 -20.53 -3.79 25.07
C LYS A 501 -20.21 -3.80 26.57
N THR A 502 -19.24 -4.60 26.99
CA THR A 502 -18.77 -4.67 28.37
C THR A 502 -18.21 -3.33 28.82
N HIS A 503 -17.27 -2.75 28.07
CA HIS A 503 -16.66 -1.46 28.41
C HIS A 503 -17.70 -0.34 28.43
N ARG A 504 -18.61 -0.29 27.43
CA ARG A 504 -19.69 0.72 27.39
C ARG A 504 -20.57 0.62 28.62
N LYS A 505 -20.98 -0.59 29.01
CA LYS A 505 -21.80 -0.82 30.21
C LYS A 505 -21.06 -0.43 31.48
N LEU A 506 -19.79 -0.80 31.58
CA LEU A 506 -18.91 -0.49 32.71
C LEU A 506 -18.75 1.03 32.89
N ILE A 507 -18.50 1.76 31.82
CA ILE A 507 -18.13 3.19 31.87
C ILE A 507 -19.34 4.13 31.96
N THR A 508 -20.50 3.77 31.39
CA THR A 508 -21.71 4.63 31.36
C THR A 508 -22.09 5.26 32.72
N PRO A 509 -22.00 4.56 33.88
CA PRO A 509 -22.26 5.14 35.20
C PRO A 509 -21.41 6.37 35.55
N ALA A 510 -20.19 6.50 35.02
CA ALA A 510 -19.31 7.65 35.27
C ALA A 510 -19.82 8.96 34.62
N PHE A 511 -20.76 8.86 33.66
CA PHE A 511 -21.38 10.00 32.97
C PHE A 511 -22.81 10.28 33.44
N HIS A 512 -23.19 9.72 34.59
CA HIS A 512 -24.49 9.97 35.20
C HIS A 512 -24.57 11.37 35.82
N PHE A 513 -25.73 12.03 35.77
CA PHE A 513 -25.90 13.44 36.17
C PHE A 513 -25.34 13.77 37.58
N LYS A 514 -25.57 12.91 38.58
CA LYS A 514 -24.99 13.08 39.94
C LYS A 514 -23.45 13.16 39.99
N ILE A 515 -22.74 12.56 39.03
CA ILE A 515 -21.29 12.71 38.89
C ILE A 515 -20.99 14.03 38.18
N LEU A 516 -21.70 14.32 37.08
CA LEU A 516 -21.52 15.56 36.32
C LEU A 516 -21.76 16.83 37.14
N GLU A 517 -22.67 16.79 38.10
CA GLU A 517 -22.93 17.89 39.03
C GLU A 517 -21.69 18.28 39.85
N GLN A 518 -20.87 17.28 40.25
CA GLN A 518 -19.63 17.50 41.00
C GLN A 518 -18.54 18.12 40.13
N PHE A 519 -18.66 18.05 38.80
CA PHE A 519 -17.67 18.58 37.87
C PHE A 519 -17.88 20.07 37.58
N VAL A 520 -19.01 20.66 37.95
CA VAL A 520 -19.30 22.08 37.70
C VAL A 520 -18.26 22.97 38.38
N ASP A 521 -17.87 22.67 39.62
CA ASP A 521 -16.83 23.43 40.34
C ASP A 521 -15.48 23.36 39.62
N ILE A 522 -15.16 22.21 39.01
CA ILE A 522 -13.92 22.01 38.25
C ILE A 522 -13.97 22.78 36.92
N PHE A 523 -15.13 22.79 36.22
CA PHE A 523 -15.33 23.60 35.02
C PHE A 523 -15.13 25.08 35.32
N GLU A 524 -15.70 25.56 36.43
CA GLU A 524 -15.58 26.95 36.84
C GLU A 524 -14.14 27.31 37.21
N SER A 525 -13.46 26.47 37.99
CA SER A 525 -12.05 26.64 38.37
C SER A 525 -11.12 26.67 37.15
N GLY A 526 -11.28 25.73 36.21
CA GLY A 526 -10.54 25.72 34.95
C GLY A 526 -10.82 26.98 34.11
N GLY A 527 -12.08 27.43 34.11
CA GLY A 527 -12.52 28.66 33.44
C GLY A 527 -11.98 29.94 34.07
N ASP A 528 -11.74 29.98 35.39
CA ASP A 528 -11.14 31.15 36.05
C ASP A 528 -9.69 31.37 35.59
N ILE A 529 -8.94 30.27 35.44
CA ILE A 529 -7.59 30.30 34.88
C ILE A 529 -7.64 30.79 33.42
N LEU A 530 -8.59 30.28 32.63
CA LEU A 530 -8.79 30.71 31.25
C LEU A 530 -9.10 32.21 31.15
N VAL A 531 -10.01 32.74 31.98
CA VAL A 531 -10.32 34.18 32.02
C VAL A 531 -9.07 34.98 32.33
N LYS A 532 -8.27 34.56 33.31
CA LYS A 532 -7.00 35.21 33.64
C LYS A 532 -6.07 35.26 32.42
N LYS A 533 -5.88 34.14 31.72
CA LYS A 533 -5.04 34.08 30.51
C LYS A 533 -5.57 34.94 29.36
N LEU A 534 -6.88 34.96 29.14
CA LEU A 534 -7.51 35.80 28.12
C LEU A 534 -7.44 37.29 28.47
N SER A 535 -7.41 37.64 29.77
CA SER A 535 -7.26 39.02 30.22
C SER A 535 -5.90 39.62 29.85
N GLU A 536 -4.84 38.79 29.83
CA GLU A 536 -3.48 39.17 29.43
C GLU A 536 -3.39 39.59 27.95
N VAL A 537 -4.30 39.09 27.11
CA VAL A 537 -4.39 39.41 25.67
C VAL A 537 -5.61 40.28 25.33
N SER A 538 -6.26 40.84 26.35
CA SER A 538 -7.42 41.69 26.19
C SER A 538 -7.09 42.98 25.44
N GLY A 539 -8.02 43.47 24.61
CA GLY A 539 -7.79 44.61 23.72
C GLY A 539 -7.14 44.22 22.39
N SER A 540 -6.73 42.96 22.22
CA SER A 540 -6.29 42.43 20.93
C SER A 540 -7.44 42.47 19.92
N LYS A 541 -7.15 43.03 18.74
CA LYS A 541 -8.08 43.04 17.61
C LYS A 541 -8.15 41.69 16.89
N SER A 542 -7.21 40.78 17.16
CA SER A 542 -7.13 39.47 16.53
C SER A 542 -6.25 38.55 17.37
N CYS A 543 -6.88 37.69 18.18
CA CYS A 543 -6.25 36.69 19.03
C CYS A 543 -6.72 35.29 18.62
N ASP A 544 -5.79 34.36 18.41
CA ASP A 544 -6.12 32.94 18.24
C ASP A 544 -6.44 32.31 19.60
N ILE A 545 -7.73 32.03 19.82
CA ILE A 545 -8.20 31.52 21.11
C ILE A 545 -8.08 30.00 21.24
N TYR A 546 -7.87 29.28 20.14
CA TYR A 546 -7.86 27.81 20.16
C TYR A 546 -6.85 27.23 21.14
N PRO A 547 -5.56 27.67 21.19
CA PRO A 547 -4.59 27.13 22.13
C PRO A 547 -4.96 27.34 23.61
N TYR A 548 -5.61 28.46 23.96
CA TYR A 548 -6.04 28.74 25.33
C TYR A 548 -7.17 27.81 25.75
N ILE A 549 -8.15 27.66 24.88
CA ILE A 549 -9.33 26.84 25.12
C ILE A 549 -8.95 25.35 25.20
N THR A 550 -8.13 24.83 24.29
CA THR A 550 -7.73 23.41 24.31
C THR A 550 -6.91 23.03 25.54
N LYS A 551 -6.09 23.96 26.06
CA LYS A 551 -5.37 23.76 27.34
C LYS A 551 -6.34 23.71 28.51
N CYS A 552 -7.33 24.60 28.54
CA CYS A 552 -8.37 24.61 29.57
C CYS A 552 -9.16 23.30 29.61
N THR A 553 -9.65 22.84 28.46
CA THR A 553 -10.40 21.57 28.38
C THR A 553 -9.55 20.35 28.73
N LEU A 554 -8.23 20.40 28.50
CA LEU A 554 -7.33 19.31 28.90
C LEU A 554 -7.15 19.25 30.43
N ASP A 555 -6.95 20.40 31.08
CA ASP A 555 -6.91 20.45 32.55
C ASP A 555 -8.21 19.94 33.16
N ILE A 556 -9.35 20.37 32.60
CA ILE A 556 -10.69 19.98 33.04
C ILE A 556 -10.91 18.47 32.91
N ILE A 557 -10.60 17.84 31.76
CA ILE A 557 -10.83 16.39 31.61
C ILE A 557 -9.90 15.56 32.51
N CYS A 558 -8.67 16.02 32.72
CA CYS A 558 -7.73 15.36 33.63
C CYS A 558 -8.23 15.43 35.08
N GLU A 559 -8.69 16.58 35.54
CA GLU A 559 -9.15 16.74 36.92
C GLU A 559 -10.49 16.03 37.16
N THR A 560 -11.42 16.07 36.19
CA THR A 560 -12.75 15.44 36.33
C THR A 560 -12.73 13.92 36.10
N ALA A 561 -12.26 13.46 34.94
CA ALA A 561 -12.37 12.06 34.53
C ALA A 561 -11.17 11.21 35.00
N MET A 562 -9.96 11.77 34.97
CA MET A 562 -8.76 11.09 35.48
C MET A 562 -8.56 11.31 36.98
N GLY A 563 -9.27 12.26 37.60
CA GLY A 563 -9.13 12.57 39.01
C GLY A 563 -7.72 13.02 39.38
N THR A 564 -7.00 13.64 38.43
CA THR A 564 -5.61 14.11 38.59
C THR A 564 -5.53 15.55 38.11
N LYS A 565 -5.06 16.46 38.98
CA LYS A 565 -4.86 17.87 38.59
C LYS A 565 -3.60 18.00 37.74
N VAL A 566 -3.74 18.62 36.58
CA VAL A 566 -2.63 18.93 35.66
C VAL A 566 -2.68 20.44 35.41
N ASP A 567 -1.52 21.08 35.29
CA ASP A 567 -1.40 22.54 35.17
C ASP A 567 -0.96 22.94 33.75
N VAL A 568 -1.70 22.47 32.75
CA VAL A 568 -1.34 22.64 31.34
C VAL A 568 -1.57 24.07 30.88
N GLN A 569 -2.55 24.78 31.43
CA GLN A 569 -2.78 26.20 31.11
C GLN A 569 -1.60 27.12 31.49
N ASN A 570 -0.81 26.77 32.51
CA ASN A 570 0.36 27.54 32.92
C ASN A 570 1.69 27.01 32.39
N THR A 571 1.71 25.82 31.78
CA THR A 571 2.94 25.20 31.26
C THR A 571 3.00 25.22 29.73
N GLU A 572 4.23 25.17 29.21
CA GLU A 572 4.49 24.93 27.78
C GLU A 572 4.50 23.42 27.51
N ASN A 573 3.34 22.77 27.50
CA ASN A 573 3.24 21.35 27.13
C ASN A 573 3.15 21.16 25.59
N SER A 574 4.07 21.77 24.85
CA SER A 574 4.02 21.80 23.38
C SER A 574 4.10 20.41 22.76
N ALA A 575 4.92 19.51 23.30
CA ALA A 575 5.13 18.18 22.74
C ALA A 575 3.87 17.31 22.72
N TYR A 576 3.04 17.36 23.77
CA TYR A 576 1.79 16.60 23.84
C TYR A 576 0.78 17.08 22.78
N PHE A 577 0.51 18.39 22.72
CA PHE A 577 -0.43 18.96 21.74
C PHE A 577 0.03 18.77 20.30
N GLU A 578 1.33 18.96 20.02
CA GLU A 578 1.87 18.71 18.67
C GLU A 578 1.76 17.22 18.29
N SER A 579 1.94 16.31 19.26
CA SER A 579 1.75 14.86 19.02
C SER A 579 0.30 14.52 18.67
N ILE A 580 -0.69 15.15 19.32
CA ILE A 580 -2.11 14.99 18.98
C ILE A 580 -2.38 15.52 17.57
N LYS A 581 -1.88 16.72 17.25
CA LYS A 581 -2.05 17.33 15.92
C LYS A 581 -1.50 16.42 14.82
N GLU A 582 -0.28 15.93 14.98
CA GLU A 582 0.33 15.02 14.00
C GLU A 582 -0.43 13.70 13.88
N MET A 583 -0.86 13.09 14.99
CA MET A 583 -1.65 11.86 14.95
C MET A 583 -2.98 12.05 14.18
N CYS A 584 -3.66 13.17 14.42
CA CYS A 584 -4.90 13.54 13.75
C CYS A 584 -4.73 13.79 12.24
N ARG A 585 -3.66 14.50 11.86
CA ARG A 585 -3.29 14.73 10.46
C ARG A 585 -2.96 13.40 9.77
N ILE A 586 -2.11 12.57 10.38
CA ILE A 586 -1.70 11.26 9.84
C ILE A 586 -2.91 10.35 9.68
N PHE A 587 -3.81 10.27 10.65
CA PHE A 587 -5.07 9.50 10.53
C PHE A 587 -5.85 9.88 9.27
N THR A 588 -5.97 11.18 9.02
CA THR A 588 -6.75 11.71 7.88
C THR A 588 -6.06 11.43 6.56
N VAL A 589 -4.75 11.71 6.46
CA VAL A 589 -3.93 11.42 5.28
C VAL A 589 -3.98 9.93 4.92
N ARG A 590 -3.87 9.03 5.92
CA ARG A 590 -3.99 7.58 5.70
C ARG A 590 -5.40 7.18 5.28
N THR A 591 -6.43 7.85 5.81
CA THR A 591 -7.83 7.59 5.49
C THR A 591 -8.18 7.90 4.03
N VAL A 592 -7.69 9.02 3.49
CA VAL A 592 -8.02 9.44 2.11
C VAL A 592 -6.97 9.04 1.07
N GLY A 593 -5.75 8.72 1.49
CA GLY A 593 -4.65 8.34 0.62
C GLY A 593 -4.75 6.93 0.04
N ALA A 594 -4.57 6.79 -1.28
CA ALA A 594 -4.64 5.51 -1.99
C ALA A 594 -3.55 4.51 -1.55
N PHE A 595 -2.32 4.99 -1.34
CA PHE A 595 -1.16 4.16 -0.98
C PHE A 595 -0.91 4.09 0.53
N LEU A 596 -1.01 5.23 1.23
CA LEU A 596 -0.71 5.33 2.68
C LEU A 596 -1.77 4.64 3.57
N SER A 597 -2.91 4.25 3.00
CA SER A 597 -3.89 3.35 3.63
C SER A 597 -3.33 1.93 3.88
N ASN A 598 -2.28 1.51 3.16
CA ASN A 598 -1.64 0.20 3.33
C ASN A 598 -0.52 0.27 4.38
N ASP A 599 -0.57 -0.61 5.39
CA ASP A 599 0.37 -0.58 6.52
C ASP A 599 1.82 -0.88 6.09
N PHE A 600 2.03 -1.76 5.11
CA PHE A 600 3.36 -2.09 4.61
C PHE A 600 3.99 -0.87 3.92
N ILE A 601 3.27 -0.25 2.98
CA ILE A 601 3.75 0.95 2.28
C ILE A 601 3.97 2.11 3.27
N PHE A 602 3.06 2.29 4.22
CA PHE A 602 3.12 3.37 5.20
C PHE A 602 4.40 3.32 6.06
N ARG A 603 4.92 2.12 6.39
CA ARG A 603 6.17 1.95 7.16
C ARG A 603 7.41 2.59 6.52
N PHE A 604 7.40 2.76 5.19
CA PHE A 604 8.50 3.40 4.45
C PHE A 604 8.33 4.92 4.31
N SER A 605 7.23 5.49 4.81
CA SER A 605 6.95 6.93 4.74
C SER A 605 7.59 7.73 5.88
N LYS A 606 7.75 9.05 5.68
CA LYS A 606 8.18 9.97 6.75
C LYS A 606 7.17 10.02 7.91
N ASP A 607 5.88 9.94 7.59
CA ASP A 607 4.79 9.97 8.56
C ASP A 607 4.85 8.80 9.56
N TYR A 608 5.38 7.63 9.19
CA TYR A 608 5.58 6.52 10.13
C TYR A 608 6.55 6.86 11.26
N LYS A 609 7.62 7.60 10.96
CA LYS A 609 8.59 8.05 11.98
C LYS A 609 7.96 9.10 12.91
N ILE A 610 7.13 9.99 12.35
CA ILE A 610 6.39 11.00 13.11
C ILE A 610 5.38 10.32 14.04
N GLN A 611 4.56 9.40 13.52
CA GLN A 611 3.61 8.62 14.30
C GLN A 611 4.30 7.91 15.47
N THR A 612 5.39 7.20 15.21
CA THR A 612 6.10 6.44 16.26
C THR A 612 6.59 7.35 17.40
N LYS A 613 7.07 8.55 17.08
CA LYS A 613 7.48 9.54 18.10
C LYS A 613 6.28 10.10 18.86
N ALA A 614 5.23 10.51 18.14
CA ALA A 614 4.02 11.07 18.73
C ALA A 614 3.33 10.09 19.67
N VAL A 615 3.14 8.83 19.24
CA VAL A 615 2.55 7.75 20.07
C VAL A 615 3.33 7.56 21.37
N LYS A 616 4.67 7.59 21.33
CA LYS A 616 5.49 7.46 22.54
C LYS A 616 5.23 8.59 23.54
N VAL A 617 5.14 9.85 23.07
CA VAL A 617 4.82 11.01 23.93
C VAL A 617 3.44 10.86 24.55
N LEU A 618 2.45 10.48 23.74
CA LEU A 618 1.06 10.32 24.16
C LEU A 618 0.92 9.21 25.22
N HIS A 619 1.51 8.04 24.97
CA HIS A 619 1.48 6.92 25.92
C HIS A 619 2.21 7.22 27.22
N ASN A 620 3.35 7.93 27.17
CA ASN A 620 4.05 8.34 28.37
C ASN A 620 3.15 9.19 29.28
N HIS A 621 2.45 10.16 28.70
CA HIS A 621 1.54 11.01 29.47
C HIS A 621 0.39 10.21 30.11
N SER A 622 -0.27 9.34 29.35
CA SER A 622 -1.34 8.49 29.88
C SER A 622 -0.84 7.53 30.96
N ASN A 623 0.36 6.97 30.80
CA ASN A 623 0.97 6.12 31.83
C ASN A 623 1.30 6.90 33.11
N GLU A 624 1.80 8.13 32.99
CA GLU A 624 2.05 9.00 34.15
C GLU A 624 0.76 9.26 34.93
N VAL A 625 -0.33 9.60 34.24
CA VAL A 625 -1.66 9.78 34.85
C VAL A 625 -2.11 8.52 35.59
N ILE A 626 -1.99 7.35 34.96
CA ILE A 626 -2.37 6.05 35.58
C ILE A 626 -1.52 5.75 36.82
N VAL A 627 -0.19 5.96 36.74
CA VAL A 627 0.73 5.70 37.85
C VAL A 627 0.44 6.63 39.02
N ASN A 628 0.27 7.93 38.77
CA ASN A 628 -0.06 8.91 39.78
C ASN A 628 -1.38 8.56 40.48
N LYS A 629 -2.41 8.16 39.70
CA LYS A 629 -3.70 7.79 40.29
C LYS A 629 -3.62 6.53 41.14
N ARG A 630 -2.87 5.52 40.69
CA ARG A 630 -2.65 4.29 41.49
C ARG A 630 -1.91 4.58 42.79
N LYS A 631 -0.98 5.54 42.80
CA LYS A 631 -0.28 5.97 44.02
C LYS A 631 -1.25 6.62 45.00
N GLU A 632 -2.07 7.56 44.53
CA GLU A 632 -3.09 8.23 45.35
C GLU A 632 -4.09 7.23 45.98
N LEU A 633 -4.56 6.23 45.20
CA LEU A 633 -5.48 5.21 45.71
C LEU A 633 -4.85 4.30 46.77
N LYS A 634 -3.54 4.01 46.66
CA LYS A 634 -2.81 3.25 47.69
C LYS A 634 -2.67 4.04 48.99
N GLU A 635 -2.40 5.34 48.89
CA GLU A 635 -2.30 6.24 50.05
C GLU A 635 -3.65 6.34 50.78
N LYS A 636 -4.75 6.54 50.04
CA LYS A 636 -6.11 6.59 50.62
C LYS A 636 -6.56 5.30 51.28
N ASN A 637 -6.24 4.13 50.72
CA ASN A 637 -6.60 2.83 51.31
C ASN A 637 -5.88 2.57 52.64
N ASN A 638 -4.72 3.19 52.89
CA ASN A 638 -4.03 3.10 54.18
C ASN A 638 -4.69 3.97 55.26
N GLU A 639 -5.56 4.92 54.89
CA GLU A 639 -6.19 5.88 55.80
C GLU A 639 -7.61 5.49 56.26
N ASN A 640 -8.09 4.26 55.97
CA ASN A 640 -9.40 3.74 56.42
C ASN A 640 -10.60 4.69 56.18
N THR A 641 -10.62 5.40 55.06
CA THR A 641 -11.77 6.24 54.69
C THR A 641 -12.91 5.37 54.17
N SER A 642 -14.10 5.51 54.77
CA SER A 642 -15.29 4.76 54.36
C SER A 642 -15.79 5.25 52.98
N ASP A 643 -16.00 4.30 52.06
CA ASP A 643 -16.42 4.53 50.67
C ASP A 643 -17.93 4.85 50.54
N ILE A 644 -18.48 5.49 51.58
CA ILE A 644 -19.90 5.65 51.85
C ILE A 644 -20.21 7.16 51.89
N ASP A 645 -21.23 7.61 51.17
CA ASP A 645 -21.71 8.98 51.22
C ASP A 645 -22.45 9.27 52.55
N GLU A 646 -22.76 10.55 52.79
CA GLU A 646 -23.46 11.02 54.00
C GLU A 646 -24.82 10.33 54.26
N LEU A 647 -25.36 9.62 53.26
CA LEU A 647 -26.64 8.91 53.31
C LEU A 647 -26.49 7.39 53.40
N GLY A 648 -25.28 6.88 53.66
CA GLY A 648 -25.03 5.45 53.83
C GLY A 648 -24.92 4.67 52.51
N ARG A 649 -24.77 5.34 51.36
CA ARG A 649 -24.71 4.71 50.03
C ARG A 649 -23.29 4.70 49.50
N LYS A 650 -22.94 3.68 48.71
CA LYS A 650 -21.62 3.60 48.09
C LYS A 650 -21.38 4.80 47.17
N LYS A 651 -20.31 5.56 47.41
CA LYS A 651 -19.97 6.76 46.62
C LYS A 651 -19.76 6.37 45.15
N LYS A 652 -20.37 7.11 44.23
CA LYS A 652 -20.16 6.87 42.80
C LYS A 652 -18.74 7.30 42.42
N LYS A 653 -18.02 6.43 41.73
CA LYS A 653 -16.63 6.66 41.30
C LYS A 653 -16.57 7.49 40.02
N VAL A 654 -15.52 8.31 39.90
CA VAL A 654 -15.16 8.96 38.62
C VAL A 654 -14.60 7.92 37.64
N PHE A 655 -14.40 8.31 36.38
CA PHE A 655 -14.05 7.38 35.30
C PHE A 655 -12.80 6.53 35.59
N LEU A 656 -11.66 7.13 35.94
CA LEU A 656 -10.42 6.38 36.14
C LEU A 656 -10.48 5.46 37.37
N ASP A 657 -11.10 5.92 38.46
CA ASP A 657 -11.35 5.09 39.65
C ASP A 657 -12.22 3.88 39.33
N LEU A 658 -13.21 4.06 38.46
CA LEU A 658 -14.10 3.00 38.01
C LEU A 658 -13.35 1.98 37.15
N ILE A 659 -12.53 2.41 36.19
CA ILE A 659 -11.74 1.51 35.34
C ILE A 659 -10.66 0.77 36.14
N LEU A 660 -9.98 1.45 37.07
CA LEU A 660 -8.94 0.84 37.92
C LEU A 660 -9.49 -0.20 38.90
N SER A 661 -10.76 -0.07 39.29
CA SER A 661 -11.44 -1.02 40.20
C SER A 661 -12.39 -1.98 39.47
N ALA A 662 -12.46 -1.92 38.15
CA ALA A 662 -13.34 -2.76 37.36
C ALA A 662 -12.83 -4.19 37.29
N THR A 663 -13.76 -5.14 37.42
CA THR A 663 -13.55 -6.55 37.09
C THR A 663 -14.55 -7.00 36.03
N THR A 664 -14.08 -7.76 35.05
CA THR A 664 -14.85 -8.42 34.00
C THR A 664 -14.66 -9.92 34.18
N ASP A 665 -15.74 -10.68 34.34
CA ASP A 665 -15.70 -12.14 34.55
C ASP A 665 -14.80 -12.58 35.73
N GLY A 666 -14.71 -11.75 36.77
CA GLY A 666 -13.87 -11.98 37.94
C GLY A 666 -12.39 -11.58 37.78
N GLN A 667 -11.98 -11.07 36.61
CA GLN A 667 -10.62 -10.58 36.36
C GLN A 667 -10.58 -9.06 36.19
N SER A 668 -9.53 -8.41 36.70
CA SER A 668 -9.30 -6.99 36.45
C SER A 668 -8.94 -6.73 34.98
N LEU A 669 -9.25 -5.53 34.49
CA LEU A 669 -8.79 -5.09 33.16
C LEU A 669 -7.26 -5.11 33.07
N SER A 670 -6.72 -5.45 31.89
CA SER A 670 -5.28 -5.45 31.69
C SER A 670 -4.69 -4.03 31.76
N PRO A 671 -3.40 -3.85 32.09
CA PRO A 671 -2.74 -2.55 32.05
C PRO A 671 -2.89 -1.85 30.68
N GLU A 672 -2.84 -2.63 29.60
CA GLU A 672 -3.03 -2.14 28.24
C GLU A 672 -4.47 -1.66 28.05
N GLU A 673 -5.49 -2.44 28.42
CA GLU A 673 -6.90 -2.05 28.30
C GLU A 673 -7.22 -0.77 29.09
N ILE A 674 -6.63 -0.64 30.29
CA ILE A 674 -6.74 0.59 31.10
C ILE A 674 -6.13 1.78 30.35
N ARG A 675 -4.93 1.63 29.79
CA ARG A 675 -4.27 2.68 29.01
C ARG A 675 -5.08 3.06 27.77
N GLU A 676 -5.61 2.07 27.03
CA GLU A 676 -6.44 2.29 25.84
C GLU A 676 -7.66 3.17 26.15
N GLU A 677 -8.35 2.90 27.27
CA GLU A 677 -9.49 3.71 27.69
C GLU A 677 -9.05 5.09 28.20
N VAL A 678 -7.95 5.19 28.96
CA VAL A 678 -7.40 6.49 29.39
C VAL A 678 -7.04 7.36 28.18
N ASP A 679 -6.28 6.83 27.22
CA ASP A 679 -5.93 7.50 25.97
C ASP A 679 -7.20 7.95 25.22
N THR A 680 -8.20 7.07 25.12
CA THR A 680 -9.48 7.33 24.44
C THR A 680 -10.24 8.49 25.09
N PHE A 681 -10.36 8.50 26.42
CA PHE A 681 -11.13 9.52 27.15
C PHE A 681 -10.40 10.84 27.27
N MET A 682 -9.08 10.83 27.44
CA MET A 682 -8.28 12.05 27.40
C MET A 682 -8.39 12.70 26.02
N PHE A 683 -8.18 11.96 24.93
CA PHE A 683 -8.34 12.50 23.57
C PHE A 683 -9.77 12.99 23.30
N GLY A 684 -10.76 12.11 23.47
CA GLY A 684 -12.15 12.40 23.13
C GLY A 684 -12.76 13.53 23.97
N GLY A 685 -12.29 13.70 25.21
CA GLY A 685 -12.84 14.64 26.18
C GLY A 685 -12.31 16.07 26.11
N HIS A 686 -11.14 16.32 25.51
CA HIS A 686 -10.60 17.70 25.40
C HIS A 686 -10.56 18.23 23.96
N ASP A 687 -10.10 17.45 22.98
CA ASP A 687 -9.84 18.00 21.63
C ASP A 687 -11.17 18.37 20.94
N THR A 688 -12.23 17.59 21.20
CA THR A 688 -13.57 17.85 20.66
C THR A 688 -14.27 19.04 21.32
N THR A 689 -14.22 19.16 22.65
CA THR A 689 -14.85 20.24 23.42
C THR A 689 -14.08 21.55 23.27
N GLY A 690 -12.75 21.48 23.19
CA GLY A 690 -11.91 22.63 22.91
C GLY A 690 -12.21 23.22 21.54
N THR A 691 -12.25 22.36 20.51
CA THR A 691 -12.68 22.75 19.15
C THR A 691 -14.08 23.37 19.15
N ALA A 692 -15.07 22.71 19.78
CA ALA A 692 -16.44 23.20 19.85
C ALA A 692 -16.51 24.59 20.47
N THR A 693 -15.89 24.76 21.64
CA THR A 693 -15.90 26.01 22.40
C THR A 693 -15.26 27.14 21.60
N SER A 694 -14.11 26.90 20.96
CA SER A 694 -13.44 27.89 20.11
C SER A 694 -14.33 28.33 18.94
N PHE A 695 -14.96 27.40 18.23
CA PHE A 695 -15.84 27.74 17.11
C PHE A 695 -17.13 28.43 17.55
N ILE A 696 -17.71 28.05 18.70
CA ILE A 696 -18.87 28.72 19.27
C ILE A 696 -18.52 30.17 19.64
N LEU A 697 -17.38 30.40 20.29
CA LEU A 697 -16.91 31.76 20.60
C LEU A 697 -16.65 32.57 19.34
N TYR A 698 -16.10 31.96 18.27
CA TYR A 698 -15.98 32.59 16.96
C TYR A 698 -17.35 32.96 16.37
N CYS A 699 -18.35 32.09 16.44
CA CYS A 699 -19.71 32.41 16.01
C CYS A 699 -20.29 33.60 16.79
N ILE A 700 -20.16 33.58 18.11
CA ILE A 700 -20.68 34.65 19.00
C ILE A 700 -19.97 35.99 18.72
N ALA A 701 -18.65 35.97 18.53
CA ALA A 701 -17.87 37.16 18.20
C ALA A 701 -18.33 37.81 16.88
N ASN A 702 -18.73 37.00 15.90
CA ASN A 702 -19.22 37.46 14.61
C ASN A 702 -20.73 37.78 14.58
N ASN A 703 -21.44 37.61 15.69
CA ASN A 703 -22.89 37.80 15.78
C ASN A 703 -23.26 38.60 17.04
N LYS A 704 -23.15 39.93 16.95
CA LYS A 704 -23.38 40.85 18.08
C LYS A 704 -24.76 40.67 18.73
N GLU A 705 -25.83 40.55 17.94
CA GLU A 705 -27.19 40.35 18.46
C GLU A 705 -27.31 39.08 19.32
N ALA A 706 -26.71 37.98 18.88
CA ALA A 706 -26.71 36.74 19.66
C ALA A 706 -25.91 36.88 20.95
N GLN A 707 -24.76 37.57 20.91
CA GLN A 707 -23.97 37.85 22.10
C GLN A 707 -24.72 38.70 23.13
N GLU A 708 -25.46 39.72 22.68
CA GLU A 708 -26.28 40.57 23.54
C GLU A 708 -27.40 39.77 24.23
N LYS A 709 -28.11 38.91 23.48
CA LYS A 709 -29.14 38.02 24.04
C LYS A 709 -28.57 37.00 25.04
N ILE A 710 -27.38 36.44 24.75
CA ILE A 710 -26.68 35.57 25.71
C ILE A 710 -26.34 36.37 26.97
N LEU A 711 -25.79 37.57 26.84
CA LEU A 711 -25.43 38.41 27.98
C LEU A 711 -26.66 38.83 28.80
N GLU A 712 -27.78 39.14 28.16
CA GLU A 712 -29.05 39.43 28.83
C GLU A 712 -29.53 38.22 29.64
N GLU A 713 -29.51 37.02 29.06
CA GLU A 713 -29.80 35.76 29.78
C GLU A 713 -28.87 35.58 30.98
N GLN A 714 -27.57 35.83 30.81
CA GLN A 714 -26.62 35.73 31.92
C GLN A 714 -26.94 36.75 33.03
N LYS A 715 -27.31 37.99 32.68
CA LYS A 715 -27.71 39.02 33.64
C LYS A 715 -29.00 38.69 34.38
N GLN A 716 -29.97 38.06 33.73
CA GLN A 716 -31.19 37.60 34.38
C GLN A 716 -30.91 36.51 35.42
N LEU A 717 -29.94 35.62 35.16
CA LEU A 717 -29.58 34.53 36.07
C LEU A 717 -28.66 34.96 37.22
N PHE A 718 -27.76 35.92 36.97
CA PHE A 718 -26.66 36.24 37.90
C PHE A 718 -26.55 37.72 38.30
N GLY A 719 -27.39 38.61 37.76
CA GLY A 719 -27.20 40.05 37.88
C GLY A 719 -25.94 40.53 37.13
N ASP A 720 -25.32 41.59 37.64
CA ASP A 720 -24.08 42.15 37.06
C ASP A 720 -22.79 41.51 37.62
N GLU A 721 -22.90 40.40 38.37
CA GLU A 721 -21.74 39.68 38.91
C GLU A 721 -20.97 38.95 37.79
N ARG A 722 -19.67 39.18 37.72
CA ARG A 722 -18.79 38.60 36.66
C ARG A 722 -18.32 37.19 36.95
N SER A 723 -18.18 36.85 38.24
CA SER A 723 -17.72 35.53 38.73
C SER A 723 -18.63 34.96 39.84
N PRO A 724 -19.96 34.88 39.63
CA PRO A 724 -20.89 34.27 40.57
C PRO A 724 -20.66 32.76 40.65
N LYS A 725 -21.15 32.17 41.74
CA LYS A 725 -21.17 30.71 41.88
C LYS A 725 -22.15 30.09 40.88
N VAL A 726 -21.61 29.39 39.89
CA VAL A 726 -22.42 28.62 38.92
C VAL A 726 -22.71 27.23 39.48
N THR A 727 -23.95 26.78 39.35
CA THR A 727 -24.39 25.45 39.78
C THR A 727 -24.92 24.64 38.61
N TYR A 728 -25.03 23.32 38.77
CA TYR A 728 -25.65 22.44 37.76
C TYR A 728 -27.04 22.93 37.34
N SER A 729 -27.88 23.33 38.32
CA SER A 729 -29.22 23.86 38.05
C SER A 729 -29.16 25.12 37.20
N THR A 730 -28.21 26.02 37.46
CA THR A 730 -28.11 27.28 36.71
C THR A 730 -27.68 27.03 35.26
N LEU A 731 -26.77 26.07 35.02
CA LEU A 731 -26.41 25.64 33.66
C LEU A 731 -27.59 25.05 32.88
N GLN A 732 -28.58 24.45 33.56
CA GLN A 732 -29.80 23.96 32.90
C GLN A 732 -30.72 25.10 32.45
N GLU A 733 -30.77 26.21 33.19
CA GLU A 733 -31.63 27.37 32.85
C GLU A 733 -31.06 28.27 31.74
N MET A 734 -29.80 28.10 31.34
CA MET A 734 -29.17 28.77 30.20
C MET A 734 -29.72 28.22 28.86
N LYS A 735 -30.97 28.56 28.51
CA LYS A 735 -31.72 28.03 27.37
C LYS A 735 -31.28 28.65 26.05
N TYR A 736 -31.17 29.97 25.99
CA TYR A 736 -30.72 30.68 24.79
C TYR A 736 -29.25 30.39 24.50
N LEU A 737 -28.38 30.38 25.51
CA LEU A 737 -27.00 29.94 25.34
C LEU A 737 -26.92 28.49 24.84
N GLU A 738 -27.77 27.58 25.30
CA GLU A 738 -27.83 26.21 24.75
C GLU A 738 -28.18 26.20 23.26
N ASN A 739 -29.14 27.03 22.85
CA ASN A 739 -29.53 27.18 21.45
C ASN A 739 -28.38 27.74 20.60
N ALA A 740 -27.65 28.73 21.12
CA ALA A 740 -26.46 29.27 20.46
C ALA A 740 -25.33 28.23 20.34
N ILE A 741 -25.12 27.41 21.38
CA ILE A 741 -24.17 26.29 21.35
C ILE A 741 -24.58 25.26 20.29
N LYS A 742 -25.86 24.86 20.25
CA LYS A 742 -26.38 23.91 19.24
C LYS A 742 -26.21 24.44 17.82
N GLU A 743 -26.45 25.73 17.60
CA GLU A 743 -26.23 26.36 16.30
C GLU A 743 -24.75 26.42 15.93
N GLY A 744 -23.85 26.68 16.89
CA GLY A 744 -22.40 26.60 16.66
C GLY A 744 -21.96 25.18 16.31
N LEU A 745 -22.50 24.16 17.00
CA LEU A 745 -22.26 22.75 16.68
C LEU A 745 -22.86 22.34 15.33
N ARG A 746 -23.94 22.97 14.86
CA ARG A 746 -24.50 22.75 13.52
C ARG A 746 -23.52 23.24 12.45
N LEU A 747 -23.11 24.51 12.52
CA LEU A 747 -22.19 25.14 11.57
C LEU A 747 -20.80 24.50 11.60
N TYR A 748 -20.28 24.22 12.78
CA TYR A 748 -18.90 23.75 12.97
C TYR A 748 -18.88 22.53 13.88
N SER A 749 -19.46 21.43 13.40
CA SER A 749 -19.44 20.16 14.13
C SER A 749 -18.00 19.69 14.38
N PRO A 750 -17.58 19.48 15.65
CA PRO A 750 -16.22 19.05 15.97
C PRO A 750 -15.83 17.73 15.30
N VAL A 751 -16.79 16.81 15.09
CA VAL A 751 -16.58 15.59 14.31
C VAL A 751 -17.52 15.61 13.11
N PRO A 752 -17.12 16.22 11.98
CA PRO A 752 -18.01 16.48 10.84
C PRO A 752 -18.29 15.23 9.99
N ILE A 753 -17.39 14.23 10.08
CA ILE A 753 -17.40 13.00 9.28
C ILE A 753 -17.06 11.83 10.20
N TYR A 754 -17.86 10.76 10.14
CA TYR A 754 -17.56 9.50 10.82
C TYR A 754 -18.09 8.33 9.98
N GLY A 755 -17.79 7.08 10.36
CA GLY A 755 -18.16 5.96 9.50
C GLY A 755 -18.56 4.67 10.20
N ARG A 756 -19.27 3.85 9.44
CA ARG A 756 -19.72 2.49 9.80
C ARG A 756 -19.22 1.50 8.77
N LEU A 757 -19.06 0.26 9.20
CA LEU A 757 -18.88 -0.88 8.32
C LEU A 757 -20.07 -1.81 8.47
N ILE A 758 -20.75 -2.10 7.37
CA ILE A 758 -21.78 -3.14 7.34
C ILE A 758 -21.08 -4.49 7.43
N ASP A 759 -21.18 -5.17 8.56
CA ASP A 759 -20.42 -6.39 8.88
C ASP A 759 -21.21 -7.70 8.71
N GLN A 760 -22.47 -7.56 8.31
CA GLN A 760 -23.38 -8.62 7.90
C GLN A 760 -24.24 -8.14 6.73
N ASP A 761 -24.66 -9.06 5.85
CA ASP A 761 -25.61 -8.72 4.80
C ASP A 761 -26.90 -8.21 5.44
N THR A 762 -27.44 -7.10 4.94
CA THR A 762 -28.61 -6.47 5.52
C THR A 762 -29.48 -5.88 4.44
N GLU A 763 -30.80 -5.92 4.61
CA GLU A 763 -31.75 -5.33 3.68
C GLU A 763 -32.18 -3.94 4.15
N TYR A 764 -32.30 -3.00 3.21
CA TYR A 764 -32.90 -1.69 3.43
C TYR A 764 -33.76 -1.31 2.21
N ASN A 765 -35.05 -1.03 2.43
CA ASN A 765 -36.01 -0.67 1.37
C ASN A 765 -35.98 -1.61 0.15
N GLY A 766 -35.98 -2.93 0.37
CA GLY A 766 -35.93 -3.92 -0.71
C GLY A 766 -34.57 -4.06 -1.42
N THR A 767 -33.54 -3.30 -1.00
CA THR A 767 -32.18 -3.40 -1.54
C THR A 767 -31.28 -4.13 -0.55
N MET A 768 -30.63 -5.21 -1.02
CA MET A 768 -29.63 -5.93 -0.25
C MET A 768 -28.29 -5.19 -0.22
N ILE A 769 -27.86 -4.82 0.98
CA ILE A 769 -26.56 -4.21 1.26
C ILE A 769 -25.59 -5.33 1.65
N PRO A 770 -24.55 -5.60 0.85
CA PRO A 770 -23.61 -6.67 1.16
C PRO A 770 -22.68 -6.31 2.32
N LYS A 771 -22.28 -7.32 3.08
CA LYS A 771 -21.19 -7.26 4.05
C LYS A 771 -19.93 -6.68 3.40
N GLY A 772 -19.31 -5.73 4.08
CA GLY A 772 -18.08 -5.05 3.68
C GLY A 772 -18.29 -3.64 3.14
N VAL A 773 -19.54 -3.19 2.96
CA VAL A 773 -19.84 -1.80 2.56
C VAL A 773 -19.46 -0.84 3.69
N GLY A 774 -18.54 0.08 3.40
CA GLY A 774 -18.22 1.20 4.27
C GLY A 774 -19.20 2.35 4.02
N VAL A 775 -19.78 2.91 5.08
CA VAL A 775 -20.65 4.09 5.02
C VAL A 775 -19.92 5.26 5.68
N ILE A 776 -19.75 6.35 4.93
CA ILE A 776 -19.24 7.63 5.39
C ILE A 776 -20.44 8.50 5.72
N ILE A 777 -20.65 8.76 7.00
CA ILE A 777 -21.73 9.60 7.51
C ILE A 777 -21.21 11.04 7.49
N PHE A 778 -21.81 11.87 6.64
CA PHE A 778 -21.41 13.26 6.47
C PHE A 778 -22.33 14.18 7.26
N ALA A 779 -22.14 14.22 8.58
CA ALA A 779 -22.97 15.01 9.50
C ALA A 779 -22.97 16.49 9.13
N HIS A 780 -21.82 17.06 8.79
CA HIS A 780 -21.73 18.46 8.37
C HIS A 780 -22.50 18.74 7.07
N GLY A 781 -22.55 17.79 6.13
CA GLY A 781 -23.39 17.91 4.93
C GLY A 781 -24.90 17.96 5.24
N ILE A 782 -25.35 17.25 6.27
CA ILE A 782 -26.73 17.30 6.76
C ILE A 782 -27.01 18.63 7.44
N HIS A 783 -26.10 19.06 8.32
CA HIS A 783 -26.22 20.29 9.09
C HIS A 783 -26.20 21.55 8.23
N MET A 784 -25.57 21.50 7.06
CA MET A 784 -25.53 22.58 6.07
C MET A 784 -26.56 22.42 4.96
N ASN A 785 -27.47 21.44 5.05
CA ASN A 785 -28.45 21.19 3.99
C ASN A 785 -29.59 22.24 4.05
N PRO A 786 -29.79 23.05 2.98
CA PRO A 786 -30.83 24.08 2.96
C PRO A 786 -32.26 23.52 3.03
N LYS A 787 -32.47 22.23 2.75
CA LYS A 787 -33.75 21.53 2.93
C LYS A 787 -34.17 21.51 4.41
N TYR A 788 -33.22 21.37 5.33
CA TYR A 788 -33.47 21.29 6.77
C TYR A 788 -33.20 22.61 7.48
N TYR A 789 -32.24 23.40 6.96
CA TYR A 789 -31.81 24.65 7.54
C TYR A 789 -31.78 25.76 6.48
N PRO A 790 -32.87 26.52 6.27
CA PRO A 790 -32.89 27.64 5.32
C PRO A 790 -31.80 28.66 5.65
N ASN A 791 -31.06 29.14 4.64
CA ASN A 791 -29.84 29.95 4.81
C ASN A 791 -28.83 29.27 5.74
N PRO A 792 -28.29 28.10 5.36
CA PRO A 792 -27.56 27.21 6.28
C PRO A 792 -26.26 27.81 6.81
N GLU A 793 -25.69 28.82 6.17
CA GLU A 793 -24.46 29.50 6.60
C GLU A 793 -24.70 30.56 7.68
N LYS A 794 -25.94 31.04 7.84
CA LYS A 794 -26.28 32.04 8.86
C LYS A 794 -26.33 31.38 10.24
N PHE A 795 -25.59 31.94 11.20
CA PHE A 795 -25.71 31.62 12.62
C PHE A 795 -27.02 32.18 13.18
N ASP A 796 -27.96 31.29 13.46
CA ASP A 796 -29.28 31.62 13.99
C ASP A 796 -29.68 30.66 15.12
N PRO A 797 -29.44 31.04 16.39
CA PRO A 797 -29.84 30.24 17.55
C PRO A 797 -31.33 29.92 17.61
N SER A 798 -32.21 30.75 17.04
CA SER A 798 -33.67 30.54 17.13
C SER A 798 -34.14 29.23 16.50
N ARG A 799 -33.33 28.63 15.61
CA ARG A 799 -33.58 27.31 15.00
C ARG A 799 -33.76 26.19 16.03
N PHE A 800 -33.23 26.36 17.24
CA PHE A 800 -33.29 25.37 18.31
C PHE A 800 -34.28 25.70 19.43
N GLU A 801 -35.00 26.83 19.36
CA GLU A 801 -36.04 27.19 20.35
C GLU A 801 -37.22 26.23 20.32
N ASN A 802 -37.65 25.81 19.12
CA ASN A 802 -38.67 24.78 18.94
C ASN A 802 -38.18 23.70 17.95
N THR A 803 -37.98 22.49 18.48
CA THR A 803 -37.55 21.31 17.74
C THR A 803 -38.64 20.26 17.59
N THR A 804 -39.86 20.52 18.07
CA THR A 804 -40.99 19.59 17.97
C THR A 804 -41.28 19.26 16.51
N GLY A 805 -41.35 17.96 16.19
CA GLY A 805 -41.64 17.48 14.83
C GLY A 805 -40.45 17.49 13.87
N LYS A 806 -39.26 17.94 14.28
CA LYS A 806 -38.04 17.83 13.46
C LYS A 806 -37.51 16.39 13.48
N ASP A 807 -37.05 15.92 12.33
CA ASP A 807 -36.37 14.62 12.22
C ASP A 807 -35.09 14.62 13.09
N PRO A 808 -34.97 13.71 14.09
CA PRO A 808 -33.83 13.66 15.00
C PRO A 808 -32.48 13.46 14.29
N PHE A 809 -32.48 12.91 13.07
CA PHE A 809 -31.28 12.66 12.28
C PHE A 809 -30.83 13.86 11.43
N THR A 810 -31.52 15.00 11.55
CA THR A 810 -31.10 16.29 10.95
C THR A 810 -30.10 17.07 11.81
N PHE A 811 -29.89 16.68 13.07
CA PHE A 811 -28.91 17.26 13.98
C PHE A 811 -28.19 16.18 14.78
N ILE A 812 -27.03 15.73 14.29
CA ILE A 812 -26.27 14.60 14.82
C ILE A 812 -24.79 14.92 15.11
N PRO A 813 -24.45 16.06 15.77
CA PRO A 813 -23.06 16.40 16.09
C PRO A 813 -22.40 15.41 17.06
N PHE A 814 -23.20 14.67 17.83
CA PHE A 814 -22.75 13.64 18.78
C PHE A 814 -23.01 12.21 18.28
N SER A 815 -23.26 12.04 16.96
CA SER A 815 -23.82 10.80 16.38
C SER A 815 -25.16 10.44 17.04
N ALA A 816 -25.73 9.28 16.69
CA ALA A 816 -26.96 8.75 17.28
C ALA A 816 -26.86 7.24 17.58
N GLY A 817 -27.86 6.74 18.31
CA GLY A 817 -28.03 5.32 18.64
C GLY A 817 -26.98 4.74 19.60
N PRO A 818 -26.78 3.40 19.63
CA PRO A 818 -25.96 2.74 20.65
C PRO A 818 -24.48 3.13 20.65
N ARG A 819 -23.95 3.61 19.51
CA ARG A 819 -22.57 4.12 19.38
C ARG A 819 -22.50 5.66 19.36
N ASN A 820 -23.46 6.35 19.97
CA ASN A 820 -23.41 7.79 20.18
C ASN A 820 -22.29 8.19 21.16
N CYS A 821 -22.00 9.48 21.21
CA CYS A 821 -21.06 10.05 22.18
C CYS A 821 -21.52 9.78 23.61
N ILE A 822 -20.68 9.11 24.40
CA ILE A 822 -20.94 8.85 25.82
C ILE A 822 -20.84 10.15 26.65
N GLY A 823 -19.97 11.06 26.24
CA GLY A 823 -19.68 12.33 26.91
C GLY A 823 -20.58 13.49 26.50
N GLN A 824 -21.66 13.27 25.73
CA GLN A 824 -22.50 14.37 25.21
C GLN A 824 -22.99 15.32 26.31
N LYS A 825 -23.50 14.78 27.43
CA LYS A 825 -24.00 15.62 28.53
C LYS A 825 -22.87 16.36 29.25
N TYR A 826 -21.73 15.70 29.42
CA TYR A 826 -20.52 16.31 29.99
C TYR A 826 -20.07 17.50 29.13
N ALA A 827 -19.91 17.29 27.82
CA ALA A 827 -19.48 18.30 26.88
C ALA A 827 -20.41 19.52 26.86
N MET A 828 -21.73 19.30 26.86
CA MET A 828 -22.69 20.42 26.88
C MET A 828 -22.58 21.26 28.17
N LEU A 829 -22.31 20.64 29.33
CA LEU A 829 -22.14 21.37 30.59
C LEU A 829 -20.83 22.16 30.61
N GLU A 830 -19.73 21.53 30.20
CA GLU A 830 -18.41 22.17 30.11
C GLU A 830 -18.46 23.38 29.16
N ILE A 831 -18.97 23.20 27.93
CA ILE A 831 -19.10 24.27 26.95
C ILE A 831 -19.97 25.41 27.48
N LYS A 832 -21.12 25.10 28.12
CA LYS A 832 -21.98 26.13 28.72
C LYS A 832 -21.25 26.94 29.79
N SER A 833 -20.58 26.27 30.73
CA SER A 833 -19.82 26.92 31.80
C SER A 833 -18.74 27.83 31.23
N LEU A 834 -17.92 27.34 30.30
CA LEU A 834 -16.83 28.11 29.70
C LEU A 834 -17.35 29.30 28.88
N VAL A 835 -18.33 29.09 27.99
CA VAL A 835 -18.87 30.17 27.15
C VAL A 835 -19.60 31.22 28.00
N SER A 836 -20.40 30.80 28.99
CA SER A 836 -21.03 31.72 29.95
C SER A 836 -19.99 32.57 30.67
N LYS A 837 -18.92 31.96 31.17
CA LYS A 837 -17.84 32.66 31.87
C LYS A 837 -17.10 33.65 30.96
N VAL A 838 -16.78 33.26 29.73
CA VAL A 838 -16.13 34.16 28.76
C VAL A 838 -17.04 35.35 28.41
N VAL A 839 -18.31 35.13 28.07
CA VAL A 839 -19.22 36.23 27.63
C VAL A 839 -19.53 37.22 28.77
N ARG A 840 -19.58 36.76 30.04
CA ARG A 840 -19.74 37.64 31.20
C ARG A 840 -18.53 38.54 31.46
N ASN A 841 -17.33 38.06 31.16
CA ASN A 841 -16.08 38.78 31.42
C ASN A 841 -15.57 39.59 30.23
N PHE A 842 -15.91 39.19 28.99
CA PHE A 842 -15.39 39.79 27.77
C PHE A 842 -16.51 40.18 26.80
N GLU A 843 -16.29 41.30 26.12
CA GLU A 843 -16.94 41.62 24.85
C GLU A 843 -16.11 41.01 23.72
N LEU A 844 -16.77 40.18 22.91
CA LEU A 844 -16.15 39.52 21.75
C LEU A 844 -16.58 40.26 20.48
N PHE A 845 -15.67 40.39 19.52
CA PHE A 845 -15.95 41.06 18.24
C PHE A 845 -15.20 40.37 17.10
N PRO A 846 -15.60 40.58 15.83
CA PRO A 846 -14.91 40.01 14.69
C PRO A 846 -13.43 40.40 14.72
N ALA A 847 -12.55 39.47 14.31
CA ALA A 847 -11.13 39.77 14.18
C ALA A 847 -10.92 40.88 13.14
N SER A 848 -9.94 41.75 13.38
CA SER A 848 -9.49 42.80 12.46
C SER A 848 -8.00 42.64 12.17
N PRO A 849 -7.59 42.41 10.91
CA PRO A 849 -8.41 42.30 9.70
C PRO A 849 -9.35 41.07 9.73
N THR A 850 -10.39 41.09 8.88
CA THR A 850 -11.41 40.02 8.80
C THR A 850 -10.75 38.65 8.68
N HIS A 851 -11.18 37.70 9.52
CA HIS A 851 -10.62 36.34 9.58
C HIS A 851 -11.68 35.31 9.18
N GLU A 852 -11.40 34.57 8.10
CA GLU A 852 -12.17 33.40 7.69
C GLU A 852 -11.39 32.12 8.03
N MET A 853 -12.07 31.15 8.66
CA MET A 853 -11.42 29.90 9.09
C MET A 853 -11.16 28.96 7.90
N HIS A 854 -9.93 28.48 7.80
CA HIS A 854 -9.55 27.47 6.79
C HIS A 854 -9.78 26.07 7.37
N LEU A 855 -10.98 25.53 7.12
CA LEU A 855 -11.42 24.29 7.74
C LEU A 855 -10.70 23.04 7.19
N ALA A 856 -10.30 22.14 8.08
CA ALA A 856 -9.75 20.82 7.73
C ALA A 856 -10.26 19.75 8.73
N PRO A 857 -10.91 18.67 8.27
CA PRO A 857 -11.34 17.58 9.13
C PRO A 857 -10.16 16.63 9.44
N GLU A 858 -9.38 16.94 10.47
CA GLU A 858 -8.26 16.13 10.95
C GLU A 858 -8.67 15.32 12.19
N THR A 859 -9.43 14.25 12.00
CA THR A 859 -10.20 13.55 13.05
C THR A 859 -11.28 14.42 13.71
N VAL A 860 -10.88 15.57 14.26
CA VAL A 860 -11.73 16.69 14.63
C VAL A 860 -11.59 17.82 13.59
N LEU A 861 -12.61 18.68 13.50
CA LEU A 861 -12.58 19.85 12.62
C LEU A 861 -11.60 20.89 13.16
N LYS A 862 -10.62 21.30 12.35
CA LYS A 862 -9.63 22.31 12.72
C LYS A 862 -9.69 23.49 11.78
N SER A 863 -9.19 24.64 12.24
CA SER A 863 -8.88 25.79 11.40
C SER A 863 -7.37 25.87 11.21
N LEU A 864 -6.88 25.65 9.98
CA LEU A 864 -5.44 25.63 9.67
C LEU A 864 -4.76 27.01 9.86
N ASN A 865 -5.54 28.09 9.84
CA ASN A 865 -5.08 29.46 10.05
C ASN A 865 -5.50 30.02 11.44
N GLY A 866 -5.88 29.15 12.38
CA GLY A 866 -6.28 29.50 13.75
C GLY A 866 -7.75 29.92 13.88
N VAL A 867 -8.22 30.08 15.12
CA VAL A 867 -9.57 30.56 15.45
C VAL A 867 -9.43 31.95 16.05
N LYS A 868 -9.39 32.96 15.17
CA LYS A 868 -9.09 34.33 15.58
C LYS A 868 -10.34 35.13 15.84
N ILE A 869 -10.39 35.79 17.00
CA ILE A 869 -11.42 36.77 17.38
C ILE A 869 -10.79 38.01 18.01
N GLY A 870 -11.52 39.11 18.03
CA GLY A 870 -11.22 40.23 18.91
C GLY A 870 -11.90 40.05 20.26
N LEU A 871 -11.23 40.47 21.34
CA LEU A 871 -11.77 40.42 22.70
C LEU A 871 -11.34 41.62 23.54
N LYS A 872 -12.25 42.11 24.39
CA LYS A 872 -12.00 43.21 25.33
C LYS A 872 -12.68 42.90 26.65
N MET A 873 -11.99 43.11 27.78
CA MET A 873 -12.58 42.97 29.11
C MET A 873 -13.75 43.94 29.26
N ARG A 874 -14.85 43.46 29.85
CA ARG A 874 -16.03 44.28 30.14
C ARG A 874 -15.82 45.18 31.34
#